data_AF-A0A7S0N7L8-F1
#
_entry.id   AF-A0A7S0N7L8-F1
#
_cell.length_a   1.000
_cell.length_b   1.000
_cell.length_c   1.000
_cell.angle_alpha   90.00
_cell.angle_beta   90.00
_cell.angle_gamma   90.00
#
_symmetry.space_group_name_H-M   'P 1'
#
loop_
_entity.id
_entity.type
_entity.pdbx_description
1 polymer ?
#
loop_
_entity_poly.entity_id
_entity_poly.type
_entity_poly.pdbx_seq_one_letter_code
_entity_poly.pdbx_strand_id
1 'polypeptide(L)'
;VLYRSAELSAEEQQIRTYEMLLDQFSLHEFLIRRGATLDTTPEFESFKRAYEPAWPLLADAVVRLEDICRTYAIPLAVVDGKALADQAITAAKAAATARREGRKPRPLERSQLMPCFKNLEAVQRLVEQPGRRFLGPNGLSEAATLVQKVYKGWALRKMLRYGDLVVRAVIPIQRQWRCYLEYQRTLRRISERGEELRRTFAKIQARFVKEWPTIQRGPRVIIHLPSLSLEDPDHRISVSHFRARQNAQMSRICDLKDPNVELVYVSPFPLPEDISGYYAKLLQVGGVENPEGRHRVVVPEYAAKFPDHLSLTRLLYYSVYALKRIKAIVKGRPAYIVPGVVGEEELMIAVRLGLPLLAPHPDMSPQLSRKSIARGIFREAEVNVAPGVEIPPLGRLQSQNPLVQSYGEHVDPSTREDVIASLATVIVENPEVPRWILKMDDEHNGRGHAWVDVATIRSLEPVLARLREGKGNEPPSLARQREAVGAVEAALRRSLARRIGFAAPAIFPNWASFKAHLMDRGGVIEGCPAMVTGSPSVNLLIEPTGNVSVVSTHEQIFCPAYRFIGASFPQSSVPHAALAQAAEVIGMACFRSGIIGHVGLDFVALRESGMLRLWAVDLNLSLTSTHATFKLFDFVCGGSFDAKQGTYLIDQREEEEEEEEEPPLGIARKKAPAVWQKRYYAMNDFVSHSNLSAIQYSAFFNRCRLEGVCFDMHERVGTAFNLVDSFASGVLGILCVGHSPHEAFRELATALDFISHQVGPSDSGDTPDTAEDSNFRAIYSTVKYLADRLTANQVIQSGVRNRHDRNSMTAASALDVMS
;
A
#
# COMPACT_ATOMS: atom_id res chain seq x y z
N VAL A 1 29.52 -125.53 9.06
CA VAL A 1 28.83 -126.79 8.73
C VAL A 1 28.79 -126.94 7.22
N LEU A 2 29.53 -127.97 6.77
CA LEU A 2 29.49 -128.70 5.50
C LEU A 2 29.42 -127.95 4.17
N TYR A 3 30.62 -127.77 3.61
CA TYR A 3 30.93 -127.87 2.18
C TYR A 3 30.10 -128.97 1.48
N ARG A 4 29.48 -128.64 0.35
CA ARG A 4 29.33 -129.57 -0.78
C ARG A 4 29.77 -128.84 -2.05
N SER A 5 30.91 -129.29 -2.55
CA SER A 5 31.47 -128.96 -3.84
C SER A 5 30.62 -129.50 -4.99
N ALA A 6 30.63 -128.71 -6.06
CA ALA A 6 29.96 -128.81 -7.35
C ALA A 6 29.97 -130.18 -8.06
N GLU A 7 28.95 -130.37 -8.90
CA GLU A 7 29.08 -130.59 -10.35
C GLU A 7 27.82 -129.99 -11.03
N LEU A 8 27.99 -128.97 -11.89
CA LEU A 8 26.91 -128.24 -12.59
C LEU A 8 26.64 -128.85 -13.98
N SER A 9 25.38 -128.83 -14.44
CA SER A 9 24.93 -129.45 -15.71
C SER A 9 25.10 -128.52 -16.94
N ALA A 10 25.17 -129.11 -18.14
CA ALA A 10 25.44 -128.41 -19.39
C ALA A 10 24.36 -127.39 -19.83
N GLU A 11 23.12 -127.50 -19.35
CA GLU A 11 22.03 -126.54 -19.68
C GLU A 11 22.12 -125.25 -18.85
N GLU A 12 22.55 -125.33 -17.59
CA GLU A 12 22.82 -124.15 -16.76
C GLU A 12 24.02 -123.36 -17.28
N GLN A 13 24.99 -124.04 -17.91
CA GLN A 13 26.07 -123.40 -18.65
C GLN A 13 25.54 -122.67 -19.89
N GLN A 14 24.56 -123.20 -20.60
CA GLN A 14 24.02 -122.58 -21.83
C GLN A 14 23.17 -121.34 -21.53
N ILE A 15 22.35 -121.36 -20.46
CA ILE A 15 21.60 -120.18 -19.99
C ILE A 15 22.57 -119.11 -19.45
N ARG A 16 23.58 -119.51 -18.66
CA ARG A 16 24.66 -118.58 -18.27
C ARG A 16 25.39 -118.02 -19.49
N THR A 17 25.59 -118.82 -20.53
CA THR A 17 26.24 -118.35 -21.76
C THR A 17 25.35 -117.33 -22.50
N TYR A 18 24.03 -117.52 -22.56
CA TYR A 18 23.10 -116.56 -23.16
C TYR A 18 23.00 -115.26 -22.37
N GLU A 19 22.88 -115.31 -21.04
CA GLU A 19 22.87 -114.13 -20.18
C GLU A 19 24.21 -113.37 -20.24
N MET A 20 25.34 -114.08 -20.22
CA MET A 20 26.66 -113.49 -20.39
C MET A 20 26.86 -112.88 -21.79
N LEU A 21 26.33 -113.50 -22.84
CA LEU A 21 26.36 -112.96 -24.20
C LEU A 21 25.47 -111.72 -24.33
N LEU A 22 24.29 -111.71 -23.70
CA LEU A 22 23.43 -110.52 -23.66
C LEU A 22 24.13 -109.38 -22.90
N ASP A 23 24.71 -109.64 -21.74
CA ASP A 23 25.40 -108.62 -20.94
C ASP A 23 26.67 -108.08 -21.63
N GLN A 24 27.32 -108.89 -22.49
CA GLN A 24 28.51 -108.48 -23.24
C GLN A 24 28.20 -107.76 -24.57
N PHE A 25 27.10 -108.12 -25.26
CA PHE A 25 26.78 -107.62 -26.60
C PHE A 25 25.49 -106.77 -26.68
N SER A 26 24.76 -106.58 -25.59
CA SER A 26 23.55 -105.74 -25.56
C SER A 26 23.86 -104.26 -25.71
N LEU A 27 22.94 -103.56 -26.37
CA LEU A 27 22.94 -102.11 -26.44
C LEU A 27 22.45 -101.46 -25.13
N HIS A 28 21.91 -102.26 -24.19
CA HIS A 28 21.35 -101.81 -22.90
C HIS A 28 20.25 -100.75 -23.06
N GLU A 29 19.46 -100.85 -24.13
CA GLU A 29 18.34 -99.96 -24.41
C GLU A 29 17.08 -100.48 -23.73
N PHE A 30 16.36 -99.59 -23.04
CA PHE A 30 15.11 -99.97 -22.38
C PHE A 30 14.00 -98.95 -22.64
N LEU A 31 12.77 -99.37 -22.38
CA LEU A 31 11.57 -98.63 -22.76
C LEU A 31 10.87 -98.06 -21.52
N ILE A 32 10.48 -96.80 -21.60
CA ILE A 32 9.53 -96.18 -20.68
C ILE A 32 8.20 -96.01 -21.44
N ARG A 33 7.19 -96.75 -21.03
CA ARG A 33 5.85 -96.72 -21.65
C ARG A 33 4.86 -96.10 -20.69
N ARG A 34 4.14 -95.07 -21.14
CA ARG A 34 3.16 -94.30 -20.33
C ARG A 34 3.74 -93.84 -18.97
N GLY A 35 5.02 -93.46 -18.94
CA GLY A 35 5.68 -92.96 -17.73
C GLY A 35 6.06 -94.03 -16.70
N ALA A 36 6.09 -95.31 -17.08
CA ALA A 36 6.63 -96.39 -16.28
C ALA A 36 7.67 -97.17 -17.10
N THR A 37 8.80 -97.48 -16.49
CA THR A 37 9.84 -98.31 -17.11
C THR A 37 9.36 -99.75 -17.23
N LEU A 38 9.60 -100.39 -18.37
CA LEU A 38 9.33 -101.81 -18.54
C LEU A 38 10.49 -102.61 -17.92
N ASP A 39 10.35 -102.95 -16.65
CA ASP A 39 11.41 -103.53 -15.81
C ASP A 39 11.57 -105.05 -15.94
N THR A 40 10.60 -105.73 -16.56
CA THR A 40 10.60 -107.17 -16.82
C THR A 40 11.17 -107.55 -18.19
N THR A 41 11.76 -106.60 -18.93
CA THR A 41 12.34 -106.90 -20.25
C THR A 41 13.78 -107.38 -20.11
N PRO A 42 14.22 -108.37 -20.92
CA PRO A 42 15.59 -108.89 -20.87
C PRO A 42 16.65 -107.79 -21.01
N GLU A 43 16.35 -106.73 -21.74
CA GLU A 43 17.26 -105.59 -21.96
C GLU A 43 17.40 -104.70 -20.72
N PHE A 44 16.35 -104.53 -19.91
CA PHE A 44 16.41 -103.77 -18.65
C PHE A 44 17.08 -104.60 -17.56
N GLU A 45 16.79 -105.90 -17.49
CA GLU A 45 17.48 -106.82 -16.56
C GLU A 45 18.97 -106.91 -16.88
N SER A 46 19.33 -107.00 -18.16
CA SER A 46 20.73 -106.95 -18.63
C SER A 46 21.40 -105.61 -18.29
N PHE A 47 20.72 -104.47 -18.50
CA PHE A 47 21.23 -103.16 -18.07
C PHE A 47 21.46 -103.10 -16.54
N LYS A 48 20.56 -103.68 -15.75
CA LYS A 48 20.67 -103.76 -14.30
C LYS A 48 21.85 -104.62 -13.84
N ARG A 49 22.10 -105.75 -14.50
CA ARG A 49 23.24 -106.63 -14.22
C ARG A 49 24.57 -105.99 -14.63
N ALA A 50 24.64 -105.40 -15.83
CA ALA A 50 25.86 -104.77 -16.36
C ALA A 50 26.33 -103.57 -15.54
N TYR A 51 25.42 -102.84 -14.88
CA TYR A 51 25.71 -101.66 -14.07
C TYR A 51 25.40 -101.83 -12.57
N GLU A 52 25.40 -103.06 -12.05
CA GLU A 52 25.06 -103.37 -10.66
C GLU A 52 25.78 -102.49 -9.61
N PRO A 53 27.11 -102.20 -9.73
CA PRO A 53 27.81 -101.33 -8.77
C PRO A 53 27.33 -99.87 -8.74
N ALA A 54 26.74 -99.37 -9.83
CA ALA A 54 26.24 -98.00 -9.97
C ALA A 54 24.70 -97.91 -9.86
N TRP A 55 24.01 -99.04 -9.65
CA TRP A 55 22.56 -99.14 -9.73
C TRP A 55 21.78 -98.17 -8.83
N PRO A 56 22.17 -97.89 -7.57
CA PRO A 56 21.43 -96.93 -6.73
C PRO A 56 21.35 -95.52 -7.33
N LEU A 57 22.37 -95.09 -8.07
CA LEU A 57 22.39 -93.79 -8.76
C LEU A 57 21.53 -93.82 -10.03
N LEU A 58 21.59 -94.94 -10.75
CA LEU A 58 20.80 -95.16 -11.96
C LEU A 58 19.31 -95.29 -11.63
N ALA A 59 18.95 -95.90 -10.50
CA ALA A 59 17.58 -95.98 -10.03
C ALA A 59 16.95 -94.59 -9.84
N ASP A 60 17.66 -93.62 -9.23
CA ASP A 60 17.16 -92.23 -9.12
C ASP A 60 17.06 -91.56 -10.50
N ALA A 61 18.01 -91.82 -11.40
CA ALA A 61 17.98 -91.27 -12.76
C ALA A 61 16.81 -91.84 -13.59
N VAL A 62 16.52 -93.13 -13.47
CA VAL A 62 15.37 -93.80 -14.09
C VAL A 62 14.06 -93.21 -13.55
N VAL A 63 13.92 -93.04 -12.24
CA VAL A 63 12.73 -92.40 -11.64
C VAL A 63 12.54 -90.97 -12.15
N ARG A 64 13.63 -90.20 -12.35
CA ARG A 64 13.53 -88.86 -12.93
C ARG A 64 13.13 -88.88 -14.41
N LEU A 65 13.59 -89.84 -15.19
CA LEU A 65 13.14 -90.04 -16.58
C LEU A 65 11.66 -90.41 -16.61
N GLU A 66 11.21 -91.29 -15.71
CA GLU A 66 9.79 -91.60 -15.53
C GLU A 66 8.98 -90.36 -15.17
N ASP A 67 9.46 -89.52 -14.26
CA ASP A 67 8.79 -88.28 -13.88
C ASP A 67 8.69 -87.29 -15.04
N ILE A 68 9.72 -87.17 -15.88
CA ILE A 68 9.64 -86.40 -17.13
C ILE A 68 8.56 -87.00 -18.03
N CYS A 69 8.58 -88.32 -18.24
CA CYS A 69 7.59 -89.01 -19.06
C CYS A 69 6.15 -88.88 -18.53
N ARG A 70 5.94 -88.91 -17.21
CA ARG A 70 4.64 -88.70 -16.55
C ARG A 70 4.18 -87.26 -16.65
N THR A 71 5.05 -86.31 -16.32
CA THR A 71 4.75 -84.87 -16.29
C THR A 71 4.30 -84.39 -17.67
N TYR A 72 4.93 -84.88 -18.74
CA TYR A 72 4.62 -84.46 -20.11
C TYR A 72 3.77 -85.46 -20.89
N ALA A 73 3.20 -86.45 -20.21
CA ALA A 73 2.37 -87.50 -20.80
C ALA A 73 3.00 -88.09 -22.09
N ILE A 74 4.25 -88.53 -21.99
CA ILE A 74 5.03 -89.13 -23.09
C ILE A 74 4.57 -90.59 -23.26
N PRO A 75 3.99 -90.97 -24.43
CA PRO A 75 3.42 -92.31 -24.61
C PRO A 75 4.47 -93.44 -24.60
N LEU A 76 5.62 -93.19 -25.24
CA LEU A 76 6.74 -94.12 -25.35
C LEU A 76 8.05 -93.33 -25.45
N ALA A 77 9.01 -93.68 -24.61
CA ALA A 77 10.38 -93.20 -24.68
C ALA A 77 11.35 -94.38 -24.70
N VAL A 78 12.35 -94.31 -25.57
CA VAL A 78 13.43 -95.29 -25.69
C VAL A 78 14.66 -94.66 -25.04
N VAL A 79 15.18 -95.29 -23.99
CA VAL A 79 16.31 -94.78 -23.22
C VAL A 79 17.57 -95.54 -23.61
N ASP A 80 18.63 -94.79 -23.90
CA ASP A 80 19.99 -95.32 -24.03
C ASP A 80 20.58 -95.49 -22.63
N GLY A 81 20.67 -96.74 -22.16
CA GLY A 81 21.18 -97.07 -20.84
C GLY A 81 22.65 -96.68 -20.65
N LYS A 82 23.47 -96.73 -21.71
CA LYS A 82 24.89 -96.34 -21.64
C LYS A 82 25.01 -94.83 -21.42
N ALA A 83 24.27 -94.04 -22.21
CA ALA A 83 24.23 -92.59 -22.05
C ALA A 83 23.68 -92.17 -20.68
N LEU A 84 22.64 -92.84 -20.18
CA LEU A 84 22.10 -92.61 -18.85
C LEU A 84 23.13 -92.91 -17.75
N ALA A 85 23.88 -94.00 -17.90
CA ALA A 85 24.91 -94.39 -16.95
C ALA A 85 26.05 -93.37 -16.89
N ASP A 86 26.51 -92.90 -18.04
CA ASP A 86 27.55 -91.88 -18.12
C ASP A 86 27.13 -90.56 -17.47
N GLN A 87 25.88 -90.12 -17.70
CA GLN A 87 25.34 -88.90 -17.08
C GLN A 87 25.17 -89.05 -15.57
N ALA A 88 24.66 -90.18 -15.08
CA ALA A 88 24.48 -90.42 -13.66
C ALA A 88 25.82 -90.53 -12.91
N ILE A 89 26.81 -91.21 -13.47
CA ILE A 89 28.16 -91.32 -12.89
C ILE A 89 28.86 -89.96 -12.90
N THR A 90 28.72 -89.18 -13.98
CA THR A 90 29.27 -87.83 -14.07
C THR A 90 28.64 -86.89 -13.04
N ALA A 91 27.31 -86.94 -12.90
CA ALA A 91 26.58 -86.17 -11.88
C ALA A 91 26.96 -86.59 -10.46
N ALA A 92 27.18 -87.88 -10.20
CA ALA A 92 27.63 -88.37 -8.90
C ALA A 92 29.05 -87.89 -8.55
N LYS A 93 29.97 -87.88 -9.52
CA LYS A 93 31.30 -87.27 -9.37
C LYS A 93 31.18 -85.77 -9.05
N ALA A 94 30.39 -85.02 -9.80
CA ALA A 94 30.17 -83.60 -9.55
C ALA A 94 29.52 -83.32 -8.19
N ALA A 95 28.57 -84.16 -7.76
CA ALA A 95 27.94 -84.09 -6.45
C ALA A 95 28.93 -84.37 -5.30
N ALA A 96 29.88 -85.30 -5.50
CA ALA A 96 30.96 -85.55 -4.54
C ALA A 96 31.88 -84.33 -4.42
N THR A 97 32.21 -83.65 -5.53
CA THR A 97 32.99 -82.41 -5.53
C THR A 97 32.24 -81.27 -4.81
N ALA A 98 30.96 -81.05 -5.13
CA ALA A 98 30.14 -80.00 -4.49
C ALA A 98 30.01 -80.19 -2.97
N ARG A 99 29.89 -81.44 -2.50
CA ARG A 99 29.89 -81.77 -1.07
C ARG A 99 31.22 -81.44 -0.39
N ARG A 100 32.36 -81.67 -1.05
CA ARG A 100 33.68 -81.25 -0.54
C ARG A 100 33.82 -79.72 -0.45
N GLU A 101 33.12 -78.98 -1.30
CA GLU A 101 33.07 -77.51 -1.31
C GLU A 101 31.98 -76.90 -0.40
N GLY A 102 31.25 -77.70 0.40
CA GLY A 102 30.19 -77.21 1.28
C GLY A 102 28.92 -76.74 0.55
N ARG A 103 28.77 -77.06 -0.74
CA ARG A 103 27.59 -76.73 -1.55
C ARG A 103 26.61 -77.90 -1.58
N LYS A 104 25.31 -77.59 -1.59
CA LYS A 104 24.27 -78.62 -1.73
C LYS A 104 24.35 -79.23 -3.14
N PRO A 105 24.54 -80.55 -3.28
CA PRO A 105 24.62 -81.19 -4.60
C PRO A 105 23.28 -81.02 -5.32
N ARG A 106 23.35 -80.64 -6.60
CA ARG A 106 22.15 -80.52 -7.43
C ARG A 106 21.75 -81.90 -7.96
N PRO A 107 20.45 -82.24 -7.97
CA PRO A 107 19.97 -83.44 -8.65
C PRO A 107 20.18 -83.32 -10.17
N LEU A 108 20.16 -84.45 -10.87
CA LEU A 108 20.16 -84.48 -12.34
C LEU A 108 19.06 -83.57 -12.89
N GLU A 109 19.46 -82.53 -13.62
CA GLU A 109 18.54 -81.58 -14.23
C GLU A 109 17.99 -82.15 -15.54
N ARG A 110 16.81 -81.68 -15.95
CA ARG A 110 16.16 -82.11 -17.20
C ARG A 110 17.08 -81.97 -18.43
N SER A 111 17.90 -80.93 -18.49
CA SER A 111 18.87 -80.72 -19.58
C SER A 111 19.89 -81.86 -19.73
N GLN A 112 20.23 -82.55 -18.64
CA GLN A 112 21.19 -83.66 -18.62
C GLN A 112 20.52 -85.01 -18.94
N LEU A 113 19.23 -85.13 -18.61
CA LEU A 113 18.45 -86.35 -18.83
C LEU A 113 17.86 -86.44 -20.24
N MET A 114 17.52 -85.29 -20.87
CA MET A 114 16.96 -85.28 -22.22
C MET A 114 17.84 -86.01 -23.26
N PRO A 115 19.17 -85.80 -23.32
CA PRO A 115 20.04 -86.52 -24.26
C PRO A 115 20.08 -88.05 -24.10
N CYS A 116 19.59 -88.59 -22.97
CA CYS A 116 19.55 -90.03 -22.73
C CYS A 116 18.41 -90.74 -23.50
N PHE A 117 17.50 -89.99 -24.12
CA PHE A 117 16.45 -90.57 -24.96
C PHE A 117 16.97 -90.80 -26.39
N LYS A 118 16.95 -92.05 -26.86
CA LYS A 118 17.29 -92.38 -28.25
C LYS A 118 16.29 -91.80 -29.25
N ASN A 119 15.01 -91.72 -28.87
CA ASN A 119 13.97 -91.01 -29.61
C ASN A 119 13.82 -89.54 -29.15
N LEU A 120 14.94 -88.84 -28.89
CA LEU A 120 14.99 -87.47 -28.37
C LEU A 120 14.07 -86.51 -29.14
N GLU A 121 14.12 -86.49 -30.48
CA GLU A 121 13.30 -85.56 -31.27
C GLU A 121 11.79 -85.73 -31.00
N ALA A 122 11.32 -86.97 -30.87
CA ALA A 122 9.92 -87.26 -30.58
C ALA A 122 9.54 -86.85 -29.15
N VAL A 123 10.42 -87.12 -28.19
CA VAL A 123 10.23 -86.75 -26.78
C VAL A 123 10.24 -85.22 -26.63
N GLN A 124 11.23 -84.53 -27.21
CA GLN A 124 11.43 -83.09 -27.13
C GLN A 124 10.31 -82.29 -27.80
N ARG A 125 9.70 -82.77 -28.89
CA ARG A 125 8.50 -82.13 -29.45
C ARG A 125 7.33 -82.12 -28.46
N LEU A 126 7.15 -83.19 -27.67
CA LEU A 126 6.10 -83.26 -26.64
C LEU A 126 6.47 -82.40 -25.41
N VAL A 127 7.68 -82.63 -24.89
CA VAL A 127 8.60 -81.61 -24.36
C VAL A 127 8.13 -80.14 -24.35
N GLU A 128 8.32 -79.56 -25.53
CA GLU A 128 8.23 -78.13 -25.79
C GLU A 128 6.81 -77.68 -26.14
N GLN A 129 5.89 -78.63 -26.38
CA GLN A 129 4.51 -78.31 -26.72
C GLN A 129 3.84 -77.55 -25.55
N PRO A 130 3.39 -76.30 -25.77
CA PRO A 130 2.69 -75.54 -24.75
C PRO A 130 1.46 -76.30 -24.24
N GLY A 131 1.28 -76.34 -22.92
CA GLY A 131 0.16 -77.05 -22.29
C GLY A 131 0.37 -78.55 -22.09
N ARG A 132 1.36 -79.18 -22.73
CA ARG A 132 1.64 -80.62 -22.59
C ARG A 132 1.94 -81.03 -21.14
N ARG A 133 2.66 -80.18 -20.40
CA ARG A 133 2.97 -80.37 -18.98
C ARG A 133 1.72 -80.57 -18.10
N PHE A 134 0.57 -80.03 -18.53
CA PHE A 134 -0.69 -80.14 -17.79
C PHE A 134 -1.53 -81.36 -18.18
N LEU A 135 -1.01 -82.23 -19.07
CA LEU A 135 -1.64 -83.51 -19.42
C LEU A 135 -1.15 -84.66 -18.54
N GLY A 136 -0.14 -84.43 -17.70
CA GLY A 136 0.32 -85.40 -16.70
C GLY A 136 -0.69 -85.58 -15.55
N PRO A 137 -0.48 -86.57 -14.67
CA PRO A 137 -1.43 -86.94 -13.61
C PRO A 137 -1.74 -85.79 -12.63
N ASN A 138 -0.80 -84.85 -12.43
CA ASN A 138 -0.97 -83.67 -11.56
C ASN A 138 -1.31 -82.38 -12.33
N GLY A 139 -1.61 -82.48 -13.62
CA GLY A 139 -1.68 -81.33 -14.53
C GLY A 139 -2.74 -80.29 -14.16
N LEU A 140 -3.89 -80.71 -13.62
CA LEU A 140 -4.92 -79.80 -13.12
C LEU A 140 -4.43 -78.94 -11.95
N SER A 141 -3.67 -79.53 -11.02
CA SER A 141 -3.13 -78.83 -9.85
C SER A 141 -2.01 -77.85 -10.26
N GLU A 142 -1.13 -78.26 -11.17
CA GLU A 142 -0.07 -77.39 -11.69
C GLU A 142 -0.64 -76.21 -12.50
N ALA A 143 -1.65 -76.47 -13.33
CA ALA A 143 -2.35 -75.43 -14.08
C ALA A 143 -3.06 -74.45 -13.14
N ALA A 144 -3.80 -74.96 -12.15
CA ALA A 144 -4.47 -74.15 -11.14
C ALA A 144 -3.47 -73.29 -10.36
N THR A 145 -2.33 -73.86 -9.95
CA THR A 145 -1.27 -73.14 -9.25
C THR A 145 -0.68 -72.01 -10.09
N LEU A 146 -0.42 -72.26 -11.38
CA LEU A 146 0.09 -71.25 -12.29
C LEU A 146 -0.92 -70.11 -12.50
N VAL A 147 -2.18 -70.45 -12.76
CA VAL A 147 -3.26 -69.47 -12.93
C VAL A 147 -3.43 -68.63 -11.66
N GLN A 148 -3.47 -69.26 -10.48
CA GLN A 148 -3.56 -68.58 -9.20
C GLN A 148 -2.36 -67.65 -8.97
N LYS A 149 -1.14 -68.11 -9.26
CA LYS A 149 0.08 -67.30 -9.11
C LYS A 149 0.04 -66.06 -10.00
N VAL A 150 -0.33 -66.22 -11.27
CA VAL A 150 -0.44 -65.11 -12.23
C VAL A 150 -1.52 -64.13 -11.80
N TYR A 151 -2.70 -64.64 -11.43
CA TYR A 151 -3.83 -63.81 -10.99
C TYR A 151 -3.51 -63.03 -9.71
N LYS A 152 -2.97 -63.70 -8.67
CA LYS A 152 -2.56 -63.03 -7.42
C LYS A 152 -1.55 -61.93 -7.67
N GLY A 153 -0.56 -62.17 -8.54
CA GLY A 153 0.43 -61.17 -8.92
C GLY A 153 -0.18 -59.98 -9.68
N TRP A 154 -1.11 -60.23 -10.60
CA TRP A 154 -1.84 -59.18 -11.31
C TRP A 154 -2.69 -58.36 -10.34
N ALA A 155 -3.45 -59.00 -9.46
CA ALA A 155 -4.33 -58.36 -8.49
C ALA A 155 -3.56 -57.42 -7.56
N LEU A 156 -2.41 -57.88 -7.03
CA LEU A 156 -1.55 -57.05 -6.16
C LEU A 156 -0.99 -55.83 -6.91
N ARG A 157 -0.49 -56.00 -8.14
CA ARG A 157 0.02 -54.88 -8.95
C ARG A 157 -1.08 -53.87 -9.26
N LYS A 158 -2.30 -54.34 -9.53
CA LYS A 158 -3.46 -53.47 -9.75
C LYS A 158 -3.78 -52.65 -8.49
N MET A 159 -3.79 -53.29 -7.31
CA MET A 159 -4.03 -52.59 -6.03
C MET A 159 -2.95 -51.56 -5.72
N LEU A 160 -1.66 -51.90 -5.89
CA LEU A 160 -0.56 -50.95 -5.66
C LEU A 160 -0.64 -49.73 -6.57
N ARG A 161 -0.90 -49.92 -7.86
CA ARG A 161 -1.09 -48.80 -8.80
C ARG A 161 -2.25 -47.89 -8.39
N TYR A 162 -3.36 -48.47 -7.93
CA TYR A 162 -4.49 -47.70 -7.43
C TYR A 162 -4.12 -46.92 -6.16
N GLY A 163 -3.45 -47.56 -5.20
CA GLY A 163 -2.97 -46.92 -3.98
C GLY A 163 -2.02 -45.75 -4.25
N ASP A 164 -1.03 -45.94 -5.14
CA ASP A 164 -0.09 -44.90 -5.54
C ASP A 164 -0.79 -43.71 -6.20
N LEU A 165 -1.78 -43.96 -7.07
CA LEU A 165 -2.59 -42.90 -7.69
C LEU A 165 -3.36 -42.10 -6.63
N VAL A 166 -4.00 -42.79 -5.68
CA VAL A 166 -4.74 -42.14 -4.58
C VAL A 166 -3.80 -41.32 -3.71
N VAL A 167 -2.66 -41.87 -3.27
CA VAL A 167 -1.70 -41.16 -2.42
C VAL A 167 -1.12 -39.93 -3.15
N ARG A 168 -0.76 -40.07 -4.43
CA ARG A 168 -0.28 -38.95 -5.25
C ARG A 168 -1.32 -37.84 -5.42
N ALA A 169 -2.61 -38.17 -5.47
CA ALA A 169 -3.68 -37.18 -5.55
C ALA A 169 -4.01 -36.56 -4.17
N VAL A 170 -4.05 -37.37 -3.11
CA VAL A 170 -4.47 -36.95 -1.77
C VAL A 170 -3.45 -36.03 -1.12
N ILE A 171 -2.14 -36.28 -1.26
CA ILE A 171 -1.10 -35.45 -0.62
C ILE A 171 -1.18 -33.98 -1.05
N PRO A 172 -1.20 -33.62 -2.36
CA PRO A 172 -1.37 -32.24 -2.79
C PRO A 172 -2.68 -31.61 -2.31
N ILE A 173 -3.80 -32.35 -2.37
CA ILE A 173 -5.10 -31.85 -1.90
C ILE A 173 -5.05 -31.53 -0.41
N GLN A 174 -4.51 -32.43 0.41
CA GLN A 174 -4.37 -32.21 1.85
C GLN A 174 -3.44 -31.04 2.17
N ARG A 175 -2.32 -30.89 1.45
CA ARG A 175 -1.41 -29.74 1.61
C ARG A 175 -2.13 -28.44 1.27
N GLN A 176 -2.80 -28.39 0.12
CA GLN A 176 -3.55 -27.20 -0.31
C GLN A 176 -4.66 -26.85 0.69
N TRP A 177 -5.37 -27.86 1.19
CA TRP A 177 -6.42 -27.67 2.20
C TRP A 177 -5.86 -27.12 3.52
N ARG A 178 -4.72 -27.64 3.99
CA ARG A 178 -4.03 -27.10 5.18
C ARG A 178 -3.59 -25.66 4.98
N CYS A 179 -2.99 -25.33 3.83
CA CYS A 179 -2.63 -23.95 3.49
C CYS A 179 -3.85 -23.02 3.47
N TYR A 180 -4.96 -23.47 2.87
CA TYR A 180 -6.22 -22.72 2.86
C TYR A 180 -6.77 -22.51 4.28
N LEU A 181 -6.76 -23.54 5.13
CA LEU A 181 -7.20 -23.42 6.53
C LEU A 181 -6.32 -22.45 7.33
N GLU A 182 -5.00 -22.49 7.17
CA GLU A 182 -4.08 -21.54 7.82
C GLU A 182 -4.26 -20.11 7.29
N TYR A 183 -4.50 -19.94 5.99
CA TYR A 183 -4.88 -18.65 5.41
C TYR A 183 -6.16 -18.10 6.04
N GLN A 184 -7.23 -18.90 6.13
CA GLN A 184 -8.49 -18.50 6.75
C GLN A 184 -8.34 -18.19 8.25
N ARG A 185 -7.52 -18.97 8.99
CA ARG A 185 -7.19 -18.67 10.40
C ARG A 185 -6.43 -17.35 10.53
N THR A 186 -5.49 -17.08 9.62
CA THR A 186 -4.71 -15.85 9.61
C THR A 186 -5.61 -14.64 9.34
N LEU A 187 -6.52 -14.71 8.37
CA LEU A 187 -7.51 -13.66 8.11
C LEU A 187 -8.36 -13.36 9.35
N ARG A 188 -8.85 -14.39 10.04
CA ARG A 188 -9.60 -14.22 11.30
C ARG A 188 -8.77 -13.52 12.38
N ARG A 189 -7.52 -13.98 12.60
CA ARG A 189 -6.62 -13.36 13.57
C ARG A 189 -6.32 -11.89 13.25
N ILE A 190 -6.15 -11.54 11.97
CA ILE A 190 -5.96 -10.15 11.52
C ILE A 190 -7.20 -9.33 11.85
N SER A 191 -8.40 -9.84 11.55
CA SER A 191 -9.67 -9.17 11.86
C SER A 191 -9.86 -8.96 13.37
N GLU A 192 -9.69 -10.02 14.16
CA GLU A 192 -9.79 -9.98 15.63
C GLU A 192 -8.81 -8.96 16.23
N ARG A 193 -7.57 -8.94 15.71
CA ARG A 193 -6.56 -7.98 16.15
C ARG A 193 -6.91 -6.55 15.77
N GLY A 194 -7.44 -6.32 14.57
CA GLY A 194 -7.93 -5.01 14.14
C GLY A 194 -9.06 -4.49 15.03
N GLU A 195 -10.03 -5.34 15.36
CA GLU A 195 -11.10 -4.99 16.30
C GLU A 195 -10.57 -4.69 17.71
N GLU A 196 -9.61 -5.47 18.20
CA GLU A 196 -8.97 -5.22 19.50
C GLU A 196 -8.26 -3.87 19.54
N LEU A 197 -7.54 -3.50 18.47
CA LEU A 197 -6.90 -2.19 18.34
C LEU A 197 -7.93 -1.06 18.41
N ARG A 198 -9.03 -1.15 17.64
CA ARG A 198 -10.11 -0.15 17.65
C ARG A 198 -10.79 -0.04 19.00
N ARG A 199 -11.10 -1.17 19.66
CA ARG A 199 -11.66 -1.17 21.02
C ARG A 199 -10.71 -0.51 22.03
N THR A 200 -9.41 -0.74 21.89
CA THR A 200 -8.40 -0.14 22.77
C THR A 200 -8.29 1.35 22.53
N PHE A 201 -8.26 1.78 21.26
CA PHE A 201 -8.24 3.19 20.88
C PHE A 201 -9.49 3.92 21.37
N ALA A 202 -10.69 3.37 21.18
CA ALA A 202 -11.94 3.95 21.64
C ALA A 202 -11.92 4.22 23.16
N LYS A 203 -11.35 3.31 23.97
CA LYS A 203 -11.17 3.52 25.42
C LYS A 203 -10.21 4.67 25.73
N ILE A 204 -9.09 4.75 24.99
CA ILE A 204 -8.11 5.84 25.15
C ILE A 204 -8.75 7.19 24.80
N GLN A 205 -9.47 7.25 23.67
CA GLN A 205 -10.12 8.46 23.17
C GLN A 205 -11.27 8.91 24.09
N ALA A 206 -12.09 7.98 24.60
CA ALA A 206 -13.16 8.30 25.55
C ALA A 206 -12.62 8.89 26.87
N ARG A 207 -11.50 8.37 27.37
CA ARG A 207 -10.81 8.95 28.54
C ARG A 207 -10.31 10.37 28.24
N PHE A 208 -9.75 10.57 27.05
CA PHE A 208 -9.25 11.88 26.62
C PHE A 208 -10.35 12.94 26.59
N VAL A 209 -11.53 12.64 26.02
CA VAL A 209 -12.68 13.55 26.02
C VAL A 209 -13.09 13.92 27.45
N LYS A 210 -13.17 12.93 28.34
CA LYS A 210 -13.54 13.15 29.75
C LYS A 210 -12.53 14.02 30.51
N GLU A 211 -11.24 13.83 30.25
CA GLU A 211 -10.15 14.53 30.96
C GLU A 211 -9.76 15.86 30.30
N TRP A 212 -10.25 16.16 29.09
CA TRP A 212 -9.88 17.34 28.30
C TRP A 212 -9.92 18.67 29.08
N PRO A 213 -10.97 19.01 29.86
CA PRO A 213 -11.01 20.28 30.60
C PRO A 213 -9.90 20.43 31.65
N THR A 214 -9.35 19.32 32.14
CA THR A 214 -8.21 19.31 33.06
C THR A 214 -6.89 19.36 32.28
N ILE A 215 -6.80 18.61 31.17
CA ILE A 215 -5.63 18.60 30.29
C ILE A 215 -5.37 20.00 29.74
N GLN A 216 -6.39 20.66 29.18
CA GLN A 216 -6.27 21.97 28.54
C GLN A 216 -5.72 23.07 29.47
N ARG A 217 -6.10 23.05 30.76
CA ARG A 217 -5.69 24.05 31.75
C ARG A 217 -4.40 23.68 32.50
N GLY A 218 -3.98 22.43 32.44
CA GLY A 218 -2.88 21.90 33.23
C GLY A 218 -1.60 21.63 32.41
N PRO A 219 -0.51 21.22 33.11
CA PRO A 219 0.71 20.75 32.49
C PRO A 219 0.47 19.52 31.62
N ARG A 220 0.94 19.54 30.37
CA ARG A 220 0.72 18.47 29.40
C ARG A 220 1.87 18.32 28.41
N VAL A 221 2.00 17.11 27.85
CA VAL A 221 2.97 16.82 26.79
C VAL A 221 2.25 16.71 25.44
N ILE A 222 2.65 17.51 24.46
CA ILE A 222 2.13 17.43 23.09
C ILE A 222 3.15 16.71 22.22
N ILE A 223 2.72 15.65 21.56
CA ILE A 223 3.54 14.93 20.57
C ILE A 223 3.10 15.40 19.18
N HIS A 224 3.93 16.20 18.52
CA HIS A 224 3.71 16.55 17.12
C HIS A 224 4.27 15.46 16.22
N LEU A 225 3.38 14.88 15.42
CA LEU A 225 3.70 13.85 14.44
C LEU A 225 3.22 14.32 13.05
N PRO A 226 3.99 15.20 12.36
CA PRO A 226 3.61 15.76 11.06
C PRO A 226 3.77 14.74 9.90
N SER A 227 3.25 13.52 10.09
CA SER A 227 3.34 12.44 9.11
C SER A 227 2.43 12.68 7.91
N LEU A 228 2.93 12.36 6.71
CA LEU A 228 2.14 12.26 5.48
C LEU A 228 1.76 10.80 5.25
N SER A 229 0.89 10.26 6.11
CA SER A 229 0.42 8.87 6.10
C SER A 229 -0.61 8.59 4.98
N LEU A 230 -0.26 8.94 3.74
CA LEU A 230 -1.09 8.68 2.56
C LEU A 230 -1.16 7.16 2.33
N GLU A 231 -2.35 6.59 2.14
CA GLU A 231 -2.52 5.12 2.03
C GLU A 231 -1.83 4.56 0.77
N ASP A 232 -2.02 5.24 -0.36
CA ASP A 232 -1.53 4.82 -1.68
C ASP A 232 0.00 5.04 -1.83
N PRO A 233 0.79 3.98 -2.08
CA PRO A 233 2.21 4.10 -2.40
C PRO A 233 2.52 5.00 -3.60
N ASP A 234 1.72 4.96 -4.66
CA ASP A 234 1.96 5.73 -5.88
C ASP A 234 1.73 7.23 -5.61
N HIS A 235 0.79 7.56 -4.72
CA HIS A 235 0.62 8.93 -4.23
C HIS A 235 1.84 9.41 -3.44
N ARG A 236 2.50 8.56 -2.65
CA ARG A 236 3.71 8.94 -1.88
C ARG A 236 4.93 9.10 -2.79
N ILE A 237 5.09 8.22 -3.76
CA ILE A 237 6.22 8.23 -4.71
C ILE A 237 6.16 9.47 -5.60
N SER A 238 4.96 9.90 -6.01
CA SER A 238 4.76 11.09 -6.85
C SER A 238 4.95 12.43 -6.12
N VAL A 239 5.14 12.44 -4.80
CA VAL A 239 5.38 13.68 -4.04
C VAL A 239 6.87 14.01 -4.02
N SER A 240 7.24 15.12 -4.64
CA SER A 240 8.61 15.65 -4.57
C SER A 240 8.99 16.07 -3.15
N HIS A 241 10.25 15.83 -2.79
CA HIS A 241 10.82 16.12 -1.46
C HIS A 241 9.99 15.54 -0.29
N PHE A 242 9.45 14.32 -0.41
CA PHE A 242 8.51 13.73 0.56
C PHE A 242 8.97 13.84 2.02
N ARG A 243 10.23 13.49 2.33
CA ARG A 243 10.77 13.60 3.70
C ARG A 243 10.80 15.04 4.20
N ALA A 244 11.22 15.98 3.36
CA ALA A 244 11.26 17.39 3.70
C ALA A 244 9.83 17.92 3.94
N ARG A 245 8.85 17.52 3.12
CA ARG A 245 7.45 17.91 3.34
C ARG A 245 6.88 17.42 4.67
N GLN A 246 7.24 16.21 5.12
CA GLN A 246 6.87 15.74 6.46
C GLN A 246 7.50 16.59 7.57
N ASN A 247 8.61 17.28 7.32
CA ASN A 247 9.25 18.17 8.27
C ASN A 247 8.92 19.66 8.03
N ALA A 248 8.12 20.02 7.03
CA ALA A 248 7.90 21.41 6.66
C ALA A 248 7.13 22.22 7.71
N GLN A 249 6.48 21.55 8.67
CA GLN A 249 5.71 22.19 9.73
C GLN A 249 6.47 22.23 11.06
N MET A 250 7.79 22.48 11.03
CA MET A 250 8.60 22.64 12.25
C MET A 250 8.11 23.79 13.15
N SER A 251 7.43 24.79 12.59
CA SER A 251 6.73 25.84 13.36
C SER A 251 5.73 25.34 14.40
N ARG A 252 5.31 24.06 14.35
CA ARG A 252 4.54 23.40 15.43
C ARG A 252 5.20 23.51 16.81
N ILE A 253 6.53 23.67 16.88
CA ILE A 253 7.23 23.86 18.17
C ILE A 253 6.79 25.13 18.93
N CYS A 254 6.16 26.09 18.25
CA CYS A 254 5.67 27.33 18.84
C CYS A 254 4.51 27.13 19.83
N ASP A 255 3.94 25.92 19.93
CA ASP A 255 3.00 25.56 21.02
C ASP A 255 3.61 25.71 22.42
N LEU A 256 4.95 25.85 22.52
CA LEU A 256 5.66 26.22 23.74
C LEU A 256 5.37 27.63 24.25
N LYS A 257 4.66 28.48 23.48
CA LYS A 257 4.09 29.75 23.97
C LYS A 257 3.26 29.54 25.23
N ASP A 258 2.53 28.43 25.32
CA ASP A 258 1.84 28.05 26.54
C ASP A 258 2.87 27.52 27.56
N PRO A 259 3.02 28.15 28.75
CA PRO A 259 3.98 27.72 29.77
C PRO A 259 3.73 26.31 30.32
N ASN A 260 2.51 25.79 30.19
CA ASN A 260 2.13 24.45 30.65
C ASN A 260 2.43 23.34 29.63
N VAL A 261 2.93 23.67 28.44
CA VAL A 261 3.22 22.69 27.40
C VAL A 261 4.68 22.24 27.45
N GLU A 262 4.88 20.94 27.40
CA GLU A 262 6.15 20.32 27.00
C GLU A 262 5.95 19.62 25.65
N LEU A 263 6.94 19.69 24.78
CA LEU A 263 6.77 19.33 23.38
C LEU A 263 7.74 18.22 22.95
N VAL A 264 7.18 17.19 22.32
CA VAL A 264 7.94 16.16 21.61
C VAL A 264 7.66 16.32 20.13
N TYR A 265 8.68 16.67 19.35
CA TYR A 265 8.57 16.75 17.91
C TYR A 265 9.20 15.51 17.28
N VAL A 266 8.43 14.77 16.49
CA VAL A 266 8.95 13.62 15.75
C VAL A 266 9.46 14.11 14.40
N SER A 267 10.74 13.92 14.12
CA SER A 267 11.37 14.33 12.86
C SER A 267 11.74 13.13 11.99
N PRO A 268 11.57 13.20 10.65
CA PRO A 268 11.93 12.11 9.73
C PRO A 268 13.43 11.89 9.55
N PHE A 269 14.28 12.78 10.07
CA PHE A 269 15.73 12.68 10.01
C PHE A 269 16.39 13.42 11.20
N PRO A 270 17.67 13.14 11.50
CA PRO A 270 18.43 13.94 12.45
C PRO A 270 18.49 15.40 12.00
N LEU A 271 18.09 16.32 12.87
CA LEU A 271 18.19 17.75 12.58
C LEU A 271 19.64 18.20 12.69
N PRO A 272 20.18 18.92 11.70
CA PRO A 272 21.48 19.57 11.79
C PRO A 272 21.56 20.54 12.99
N GLU A 273 22.77 20.77 13.49
CA GLU A 273 23.01 21.68 14.62
C GLU A 273 22.58 23.11 14.29
N ASP A 274 22.80 23.56 13.06
CA ASP A 274 22.36 24.87 12.56
C ASP A 274 20.84 25.08 12.67
N ILE A 275 20.05 24.05 12.34
CA ILE A 275 18.58 24.09 12.38
C ILE A 275 18.09 24.04 13.83
N SER A 276 18.68 23.13 14.62
CA SER A 276 18.36 23.01 16.05
C SER A 276 18.70 24.32 16.78
N GLY A 277 19.84 24.93 16.48
CA GLY A 277 20.28 26.21 17.02
C GLY A 277 19.39 27.39 16.60
N TYR A 278 18.94 27.43 15.34
CA TYR A 278 17.97 28.42 14.87
C TYR A 278 16.67 28.37 15.66
N TYR A 279 16.06 27.19 15.78
CA TYR A 279 14.81 27.05 16.50
C TYR A 279 14.96 27.21 18.02
N ALA A 280 16.09 26.78 18.60
CA ALA A 280 16.39 27.07 20.00
C ALA A 280 16.48 28.58 20.25
N LYS A 281 17.19 29.32 19.38
CA LYS A 281 17.29 30.78 19.48
C LYS A 281 15.93 31.44 19.27
N LEU A 282 15.16 30.99 18.29
CA LEU A 282 13.79 31.46 18.03
C LEU A 282 12.91 31.32 19.27
N LEU A 283 12.94 30.14 19.92
CA LEU A 283 12.18 29.89 21.15
C LEU A 283 12.62 30.80 22.31
N GLN A 284 13.93 30.97 22.53
CA GLN A 284 14.45 31.89 23.55
C GLN A 284 13.97 33.32 23.32
N VAL A 285 14.05 33.77 22.07
CA VAL A 285 13.67 35.12 21.65
C VAL A 285 12.15 35.36 21.79
N GLY A 286 11.33 34.32 21.60
CA GLY A 286 9.89 34.38 21.89
C GLY A 286 9.53 34.20 23.37
N GLY A 287 10.50 34.25 24.29
CA GLY A 287 10.26 34.23 25.73
C GLY A 287 10.12 32.85 26.36
N VAL A 288 10.50 31.77 25.67
CA VAL A 288 10.52 30.42 26.26
C VAL A 288 11.77 30.25 27.11
N GLU A 289 11.58 30.22 28.43
CA GLU A 289 12.62 29.85 29.38
C GLU A 289 13.03 28.38 29.20
N ASN A 290 14.35 28.14 29.11
CA ASN A 290 14.95 26.81 28.94
C ASN A 290 14.30 25.95 27.83
N PRO A 291 14.44 26.31 26.54
CA PRO A 291 13.87 25.53 25.43
C PRO A 291 14.34 24.08 25.40
N GLU A 292 15.61 23.79 25.73
CA GLU A 292 16.18 22.43 25.73
C GLU A 292 15.51 21.51 26.77
N GLY A 293 15.04 22.08 27.89
CA GLY A 293 14.28 21.34 28.90
C GLY A 293 12.85 21.01 28.47
N ARG A 294 12.23 21.91 27.68
CA ARG A 294 10.80 21.87 27.31
C ARG A 294 10.51 21.31 25.91
N HIS A 295 11.50 21.25 25.03
CA HIS A 295 11.40 20.71 23.68
C HIS A 295 12.32 19.50 23.51
N ARG A 296 11.82 18.42 22.93
CA ARG A 296 12.66 17.28 22.53
C ARG A 296 12.34 16.81 21.12
N VAL A 297 13.38 16.63 20.33
CA VAL A 297 13.29 16.01 19.01
C VAL A 297 13.52 14.50 19.15
N VAL A 298 12.61 13.71 18.59
CA VAL A 298 12.73 12.26 18.49
C VAL A 298 12.81 11.88 17.01
N VAL A 299 13.86 11.15 16.67
CA VAL A 299 14.11 10.69 15.31
C VAL A 299 13.99 9.16 15.29
N PRO A 300 13.21 8.57 14.37
CA PRO A 300 13.15 7.13 14.17
C PRO A 300 14.54 6.55 13.83
N GLU A 301 15.08 5.65 14.65
CA GLU A 301 16.48 5.20 14.53
C GLU A 301 16.79 4.44 13.23
N TYR A 302 15.79 3.93 12.52
CA TYR A 302 15.95 3.19 11.27
C TYR A 302 15.61 4.00 10.02
N ALA A 303 15.41 5.32 10.13
CA ALA A 303 15.00 6.17 9.01
C ALA A 303 15.85 6.00 7.74
N ALA A 304 17.18 5.89 7.89
CA ALA A 304 18.10 5.72 6.77
C ALA A 304 18.04 4.34 6.08
N LYS A 305 17.36 3.35 6.67
CA LYS A 305 17.23 1.99 6.11
C LYS A 305 15.96 1.77 5.29
N PHE A 306 15.01 2.71 5.38
CA PHE A 306 13.74 2.62 4.70
C PHE A 306 13.72 3.54 3.46
N PRO A 307 12.84 3.27 2.48
CA PRO A 307 12.67 4.15 1.33
C PRO A 307 12.25 5.57 1.74
N ASP A 308 12.68 6.57 0.98
CA ASP A 308 12.42 7.98 1.31
C ASP A 308 10.93 8.39 1.23
N HIS A 309 10.10 7.60 0.57
CA HIS A 309 8.65 7.80 0.46
C HIS A 309 7.83 7.09 1.56
N LEU A 310 8.49 6.60 2.62
CA LEU A 310 7.81 6.00 3.77
C LEU A 310 7.31 7.07 4.74
N SER A 311 6.06 6.91 5.19
CA SER A 311 5.44 7.82 6.16
C SER A 311 6.21 7.84 7.49
N LEU A 312 6.22 9.01 8.14
CA LEU A 312 6.88 9.21 9.41
C LEU A 312 6.25 8.35 10.51
N THR A 313 4.94 8.13 10.47
CA THR A 313 4.26 7.24 11.40
C THR A 313 4.74 5.80 11.27
N ARG A 314 4.90 5.25 10.06
CA ARG A 314 5.50 3.91 9.86
C ARG A 314 6.95 3.85 10.31
N LEU A 315 7.74 4.88 9.98
CA LEU A 315 9.13 4.98 10.45
C LEU A 315 9.21 4.90 11.97
N LEU A 316 8.37 5.67 12.67
CA LEU A 316 8.28 5.64 14.13
C LEU A 316 7.78 4.29 14.65
N TYR A 317 6.79 3.69 14.00
CA TYR A 317 6.24 2.40 14.40
C TYR A 317 7.28 1.27 14.39
N TYR A 318 8.19 1.27 13.40
CA TYR A 318 9.29 0.32 13.31
C TYR A 318 10.49 0.66 14.20
N SER A 319 10.47 1.81 14.87
CA SER A 319 11.58 2.34 15.66
C SER A 319 11.35 2.15 17.16
N VAL A 320 11.81 1.02 17.68
CA VAL A 320 11.60 0.58 19.07
C VAL A 320 12.21 1.52 20.10
N TYR A 321 13.40 2.08 19.85
CA TYR A 321 14.06 3.01 20.76
C TYR A 321 13.38 4.37 20.79
N ALA A 322 13.00 4.90 19.62
CA ALA A 322 12.18 6.12 19.53
C ALA A 322 10.86 5.96 20.31
N LEU A 323 10.14 4.85 20.13
CA LEU A 323 8.92 4.56 20.88
C LEU A 323 9.15 4.47 22.40
N LYS A 324 10.23 3.79 22.83
CA LYS A 324 10.60 3.72 24.25
C LYS A 324 10.90 5.11 24.83
N ARG A 325 11.59 5.96 24.08
CA ARG A 325 11.91 7.34 24.48
C ARG A 325 10.64 8.18 24.65
N ILE A 326 9.72 8.15 23.67
CA ILE A 326 8.42 8.84 23.79
C ILE A 326 7.65 8.33 25.01
N LYS A 327 7.56 7.01 25.20
CA LYS A 327 6.90 6.40 26.36
C LYS A 327 7.50 6.83 27.70
N ALA A 328 8.82 6.97 27.77
CA ALA A 328 9.49 7.43 28.97
C ALA A 328 9.13 8.89 29.29
N ILE A 329 9.09 9.75 28.26
CA ILE A 329 8.76 11.18 28.40
C ILE A 329 7.32 11.39 28.91
N VAL A 330 6.37 10.60 28.40
CA VAL A 330 4.93 10.78 28.71
C VAL A 330 4.46 9.98 29.93
N LYS A 331 5.32 9.16 30.53
CA LYS A 331 4.92 8.25 31.61
C LYS A 331 4.35 9.01 32.80
N GLY A 332 3.08 8.73 33.14
CA GLY A 332 2.40 9.34 34.28
C GLY A 332 1.98 10.80 34.08
N ARG A 333 2.05 11.32 32.84
CA ARG A 333 1.74 12.71 32.52
C ARG A 333 0.59 12.79 31.52
N PRO A 334 -0.27 13.81 31.58
CA PRO A 334 -1.24 14.07 30.53
C PRO A 334 -0.53 14.31 29.19
N ALA A 335 -0.89 13.56 28.16
CA ALA A 335 -0.25 13.65 26.85
C ALA A 335 -1.19 13.24 25.72
N TYR A 336 -1.02 13.83 24.54
CA TYR A 336 -1.77 13.51 23.33
C TYR A 336 -0.95 13.79 22.07
N ILE A 337 -1.35 13.16 20.97
CA ILE A 337 -0.69 13.30 19.68
C ILE A 337 -1.48 14.31 18.82
N VAL A 338 -0.77 15.23 18.19
CA VAL A 338 -1.27 16.10 17.13
C VAL A 338 -0.70 15.59 15.80
N PRO A 339 -1.47 14.80 15.03
CA PRO A 339 -0.99 14.18 13.80
C PRO A 339 -0.91 15.16 12.61
N GLY A 340 -0.37 14.66 11.50
CA GLY A 340 -0.53 15.22 10.16
C GLY A 340 -1.78 14.62 9.51
N VAL A 341 -1.58 13.71 8.56
CA VAL A 341 -2.67 12.90 7.98
C VAL A 341 -3.05 11.78 8.95
N VAL A 342 -4.35 11.46 9.03
CA VAL A 342 -4.88 10.46 9.98
C VAL A 342 -5.49 9.28 9.24
N GLY A 343 -5.01 8.08 9.55
CA GLY A 343 -5.55 6.80 9.11
C GLY A 343 -5.12 5.63 10.00
N GLU A 344 -5.09 4.43 9.43
CA GLU A 344 -4.75 3.18 10.16
C GLU A 344 -3.38 3.26 10.86
N GLU A 345 -2.41 3.99 10.29
CA GLU A 345 -1.09 4.17 10.88
C GLU A 345 -1.14 4.93 12.21
N GLU A 346 -1.94 6.00 12.25
CA GLU A 346 -2.17 6.80 13.44
C GLU A 346 -2.95 6.01 14.51
N LEU A 347 -3.87 5.13 14.11
CA LEU A 347 -4.53 4.20 15.02
C LEU A 347 -3.51 3.28 15.70
N MET A 348 -2.64 2.65 14.90
CA MET A 348 -1.62 1.73 15.40
C MET A 348 -0.65 2.44 16.34
N ILE A 349 -0.17 3.64 16.00
CA ILE A 349 0.79 4.37 16.83
C ILE A 349 0.17 4.88 18.13
N ALA A 350 -1.08 5.36 18.09
CA ALA A 350 -1.83 5.81 19.25
C ALA A 350 -2.00 4.68 20.27
N VAL A 351 -2.46 3.50 19.82
CA VAL A 351 -2.59 2.31 20.68
C VAL A 351 -1.23 1.83 21.16
N ARG A 352 -0.20 1.84 20.31
CA ARG A 352 1.16 1.41 20.67
C ARG A 352 1.75 2.28 21.77
N LEU A 353 1.53 3.59 21.73
CA LEU A 353 1.99 4.55 22.74
C LEU A 353 1.05 4.65 23.95
N GLY A 354 -0.22 4.28 23.80
CA GLY A 354 -1.26 4.45 24.83
C GLY A 354 -1.75 5.90 24.94
N LEU A 355 -1.69 6.65 23.84
CA LEU A 355 -1.98 8.09 23.78
C LEU A 355 -3.17 8.37 22.85
N PRO A 356 -4.03 9.34 23.19
CA PRO A 356 -5.13 9.77 22.33
C PRO A 356 -4.63 10.63 21.17
N LEU A 357 -5.50 10.80 20.16
CA LEU A 357 -5.29 11.71 19.04
C LEU A 357 -6.16 12.96 19.22
N LEU A 358 -5.59 14.15 19.02
CA LEU A 358 -6.35 15.38 18.82
C LEU A 358 -6.71 15.50 17.33
N ALA A 359 -7.54 14.57 16.86
CA ALA A 359 -8.00 14.45 15.48
C ALA A 359 -9.27 13.58 15.41
N PRO A 360 -9.95 13.50 14.26
CA PRO A 360 -11.08 12.58 14.07
C PRO A 360 -10.67 11.11 14.28
N HIS A 361 -11.67 10.23 14.49
CA HIS A 361 -11.39 8.81 14.60
C HIS A 361 -10.71 8.28 13.31
N PRO A 362 -9.61 7.51 13.40
CA PRO A 362 -8.88 7.03 12.23
C PRO A 362 -9.70 6.30 11.17
N ASP A 363 -10.66 5.46 11.57
CA ASP A 363 -11.57 4.79 10.62
C ASP A 363 -12.49 5.74 9.84
N MET A 364 -12.76 6.93 10.38
CA MET A 364 -13.67 7.92 9.80
C MET A 364 -12.91 8.99 9.01
N SER A 365 -11.70 9.35 9.43
CA SER A 365 -10.95 10.48 8.88
C SER A 365 -10.75 10.40 7.35
N PRO A 366 -10.28 9.28 6.75
CA PRO A 366 -10.10 9.18 5.29
C PRO A 366 -11.41 9.27 4.48
N GLN A 367 -12.55 8.99 5.12
CA GLN A 367 -13.87 9.11 4.48
C GLN A 367 -14.37 10.55 4.57
N LEU A 368 -14.24 11.18 5.74
CA LEU A 368 -14.68 12.55 6.00
C LEU A 368 -13.82 13.61 5.29
N SER A 369 -12.55 13.30 5.00
CA SER A 369 -11.64 14.18 4.26
C SER A 369 -11.89 14.19 2.74
N ARG A 370 -12.82 13.38 2.24
CA ARG A 370 -13.17 13.35 0.81
C ARG A 370 -13.96 14.60 0.44
N LYS A 371 -13.67 15.17 -0.72
CA LYS A 371 -14.33 16.38 -1.23
C LYS A 371 -15.84 16.17 -1.42
N SER A 372 -16.23 15.01 -1.92
CA SER A 372 -17.63 14.62 -2.06
C SER A 372 -18.39 14.61 -0.73
N ILE A 373 -17.78 14.13 0.35
CA ILE A 373 -18.38 14.08 1.69
C ILE A 373 -18.37 15.47 2.35
N ALA A 374 -17.29 16.24 2.18
CA ALA A 374 -17.20 17.62 2.68
C ALA A 374 -18.34 18.51 2.17
N ARG A 375 -18.75 18.36 0.90
CA ARG A 375 -19.93 19.04 0.34
C ARG A 375 -21.21 18.73 1.11
N GLY A 376 -21.37 17.50 1.59
CA GLY A 376 -22.49 17.12 2.46
C GLY A 376 -22.49 17.89 3.79
N ILE A 377 -21.33 18.02 4.43
CA ILE A 377 -21.16 18.77 5.68
C ILE A 377 -21.49 20.26 5.46
N PHE A 378 -21.05 20.85 4.34
CA PHE A 378 -21.36 22.24 4.03
C PHE A 378 -22.85 22.49 3.80
N ARG A 379 -23.55 21.53 3.15
CA ARG A 379 -25.01 21.58 2.99
C ARG A 379 -25.73 21.43 4.32
N GLU A 380 -25.28 20.54 5.22
CA GLU A 380 -25.83 20.42 6.58
C GLU A 380 -25.62 21.71 7.40
N ALA A 381 -24.51 22.41 7.16
CA ALA A 381 -24.19 23.69 7.76
C ALA A 381 -24.96 24.87 7.14
N GLU A 382 -25.80 24.64 6.13
CA GLU A 382 -26.55 25.67 5.38
C GLU A 382 -25.65 26.80 4.81
N VAL A 383 -24.39 26.48 4.50
CA VAL A 383 -23.47 27.41 3.84
C VAL A 383 -23.54 27.22 2.34
N ASN A 384 -23.42 28.31 1.57
CA ASN A 384 -23.42 28.19 0.11
C ASN A 384 -22.23 27.34 -0.36
N VAL A 385 -22.49 26.45 -1.31
CA VAL A 385 -21.49 25.56 -1.92
C VAL A 385 -21.46 25.84 -3.42
N ALA A 386 -20.30 25.66 -4.05
CA ALA A 386 -20.19 25.79 -5.50
C ALA A 386 -21.20 24.85 -6.23
N PRO A 387 -21.87 25.35 -7.30
CA PRO A 387 -22.77 24.52 -8.10
C PRO A 387 -21.98 23.35 -8.68
N GLY A 388 -22.60 22.17 -8.71
CA GLY A 388 -21.87 20.97 -9.06
C GLY A 388 -22.44 19.68 -8.50
N VAL A 389 -21.77 18.57 -8.83
CA VAL A 389 -22.24 17.21 -8.55
C VAL A 389 -21.08 16.33 -8.07
N GLU A 390 -21.39 15.42 -7.17
CA GLU A 390 -20.48 14.37 -6.72
C GLU A 390 -20.37 13.24 -7.75
N ILE A 391 -19.16 12.75 -7.96
CA ILE A 391 -18.86 11.57 -8.77
C ILE A 391 -18.59 10.40 -7.82
N PRO A 392 -19.48 9.40 -7.76
CA PRO A 392 -19.22 8.21 -6.95
C PRO A 392 -18.13 7.34 -7.58
N PRO A 393 -17.33 6.61 -6.79
CA PRO A 393 -16.36 5.65 -7.31
C PRO A 393 -17.02 4.42 -7.96
N LEU A 394 -16.38 3.85 -9.00
CA LEU A 394 -16.90 2.78 -9.87
C LEU A 394 -16.96 1.40 -9.21
N GLY A 395 -16.29 1.17 -8.07
CA GLY A 395 -16.28 -0.16 -7.45
C GLY A 395 -15.64 -0.27 -6.07
N ARG A 396 -16.34 -1.01 -5.18
CA ARG A 396 -16.01 -1.48 -3.82
C ARG A 396 -15.89 -0.44 -2.70
N LEU A 397 -17.02 0.18 -2.34
CA LEU A 397 -17.32 0.38 -0.92
C LEU A 397 -18.37 -0.64 -0.48
N GLN A 398 -17.93 -1.90 -0.27
CA GLN A 398 -18.48 -2.68 0.84
C GLN A 398 -17.91 -2.09 2.14
N SER A 399 -18.22 -0.83 2.42
CA SER A 399 -18.03 -0.27 3.75
C SER A 399 -19.21 -0.79 4.58
N GLN A 400 -18.92 -1.51 5.67
CA GLN A 400 -19.93 -1.86 6.67
C GLN A 400 -20.38 -0.64 7.51
N ASN A 401 -19.99 0.58 7.12
CA ASN A 401 -20.37 1.81 7.80
C ASN A 401 -21.77 2.27 7.33
N PRO A 402 -22.79 2.29 8.20
CA PRO A 402 -24.17 2.70 7.87
C PRO A 402 -24.26 4.12 7.29
N LEU A 403 -23.31 5.01 7.62
CA LEU A 403 -23.26 6.38 7.09
C LEU A 403 -22.92 6.45 5.59
N VAL A 404 -22.30 5.40 5.02
CA VAL A 404 -22.01 5.31 3.57
C VAL A 404 -23.23 4.80 2.81
N GLN A 405 -24.13 4.08 3.49
CA GLN A 405 -25.27 3.43 2.87
C GLN A 405 -26.33 4.45 2.39
N SER A 406 -26.46 5.60 3.06
CA SER A 406 -27.36 6.68 2.65
C SER A 406 -26.91 7.44 1.40
N TYR A 407 -25.62 7.40 1.05
CA TYR A 407 -25.11 8.08 -0.15
C TYR A 407 -25.32 7.27 -1.44
N GLY A 408 -25.59 5.96 -1.32
CA GLY A 408 -25.72 5.04 -2.46
C GLY A 408 -27.14 4.79 -2.96
N GLU A 409 -28.18 5.18 -2.22
CA GLU A 409 -29.57 4.77 -2.52
C GLU A 409 -30.31 5.69 -3.50
N HIS A 410 -29.79 6.88 -3.80
CA HIS A 410 -30.47 7.87 -4.67
C HIS A 410 -29.79 8.11 -6.03
N VAL A 411 -28.69 7.43 -6.35
CA VAL A 411 -27.98 7.63 -7.63
C VAL A 411 -28.32 6.51 -8.60
N ASP A 412 -29.04 6.86 -9.66
CA ASP A 412 -29.37 5.99 -10.81
C ASP A 412 -28.09 5.28 -11.32
N PRO A 413 -28.11 3.94 -11.48
CA PRO A 413 -26.99 3.16 -12.00
C PRO A 413 -26.41 3.69 -13.32
N SER A 414 -27.23 4.32 -14.18
CA SER A 414 -26.78 4.90 -15.45
C SER A 414 -25.94 6.18 -15.27
N THR A 415 -26.09 6.90 -14.16
CA THR A 415 -25.31 8.11 -13.83
C THR A 415 -23.93 7.77 -13.26
N ARG A 416 -23.73 6.53 -12.78
CA ARG A 416 -22.47 6.09 -12.16
C ARG A 416 -21.34 5.88 -13.16
N GLU A 417 -21.63 5.74 -14.45
CA GLU A 417 -20.63 5.30 -15.44
C GLU A 417 -20.08 6.43 -16.32
N ASP A 418 -20.68 7.64 -16.31
CA ASP A 418 -20.28 8.69 -17.24
C ASP A 418 -20.13 10.11 -16.67
N VAL A 419 -18.91 10.41 -16.25
CA VAL A 419 -18.43 11.76 -15.89
C VAL A 419 -18.81 12.83 -16.91
N ILE A 420 -18.87 12.50 -18.22
CA ILE A 420 -19.22 13.46 -19.27
C ILE A 420 -20.71 13.80 -19.23
N ALA A 421 -21.58 12.83 -18.94
CA ALA A 421 -23.01 13.07 -18.79
C ALA A 421 -23.31 13.91 -17.55
N SER A 422 -22.63 13.63 -16.43
CA SER A 422 -22.71 14.45 -15.22
C SER A 422 -22.25 15.89 -15.48
N LEU A 423 -21.12 16.07 -16.17
CA LEU A 423 -20.62 17.39 -16.57
C LEU A 423 -21.61 18.13 -17.51
N ALA A 424 -22.20 17.41 -18.47
CA ALA A 424 -23.19 17.99 -19.39
C ALA A 424 -24.43 18.49 -18.65
N THR A 425 -24.91 17.71 -17.68
CA THR A 425 -26.07 18.05 -16.85
C THR A 425 -25.83 19.33 -16.07
N VAL A 426 -24.72 19.41 -15.33
CA VAL A 426 -24.43 20.60 -14.50
C VAL A 426 -24.13 21.85 -15.34
N ILE A 427 -23.56 21.71 -16.55
CA ILE A 427 -23.39 22.81 -17.52
C ILE A 427 -24.74 23.36 -17.97
N VAL A 428 -25.73 22.49 -18.22
CA VAL A 428 -27.07 22.91 -18.67
C VAL A 428 -27.86 23.55 -17.54
N GLU A 429 -27.68 23.06 -16.31
CA GLU A 429 -28.31 23.62 -15.10
C GLU A 429 -27.74 25.00 -14.74
N ASN A 430 -26.48 25.26 -15.07
CA ASN A 430 -25.76 26.49 -14.73
C ASN A 430 -25.05 27.09 -15.96
N PRO A 431 -25.80 27.55 -16.98
CA PRO A 431 -25.26 27.97 -18.28
C PRO A 431 -24.40 29.25 -18.23
N GLU A 432 -24.44 29.99 -17.14
CA GLU A 432 -23.61 31.17 -16.85
C GLU A 432 -22.20 30.84 -16.34
N VAL A 433 -21.97 29.60 -15.88
CA VAL A 433 -20.66 29.18 -15.36
C VAL A 433 -19.68 28.97 -16.52
N PRO A 434 -18.59 29.77 -16.60
CA PRO A 434 -17.68 29.72 -17.75
C PRO A 434 -16.70 28.55 -17.71
N ARG A 435 -16.40 28.04 -16.51
CA ARG A 435 -15.37 27.03 -16.26
C ARG A 435 -15.87 26.01 -15.24
N TRP A 436 -15.54 24.75 -15.48
CA TRP A 436 -15.80 23.66 -14.55
C TRP A 436 -14.50 23.01 -14.11
N ILE A 437 -14.37 22.74 -12.82
CA ILE A 437 -13.23 22.03 -12.22
C ILE A 437 -13.68 20.65 -11.74
N LEU A 438 -12.88 19.64 -12.05
CA LEU A 438 -13.01 18.28 -11.55
C LEU A 438 -11.95 18.07 -10.48
N LYS A 439 -12.35 17.62 -9.30
CA LYS A 439 -11.45 17.38 -8.16
C LYS A 439 -11.58 15.93 -7.70
N MET A 440 -10.46 15.21 -7.62
CA MET A 440 -10.45 13.85 -7.05
C MET A 440 -10.57 13.89 -5.51
N ASP A 441 -11.25 12.90 -4.94
CA ASP A 441 -11.60 12.86 -3.52
C ASP A 441 -10.39 12.74 -2.58
N ASP A 442 -9.41 11.91 -2.93
CA ASP A 442 -8.26 11.57 -2.07
C ASP A 442 -6.95 12.30 -2.44
N GLU A 443 -7.03 13.31 -3.32
CA GLU A 443 -5.88 14.11 -3.73
C GLU A 443 -5.74 15.46 -3.01
N HIS A 444 -4.50 15.95 -2.90
CA HIS A 444 -4.14 17.12 -2.09
C HIS A 444 -3.37 18.17 -2.90
N ASN A 445 -3.29 19.41 -2.39
CA ASN A 445 -2.51 20.51 -2.96
C ASN A 445 -2.80 20.79 -4.45
N GLY A 446 -4.01 20.50 -4.88
CA GLY A 446 -4.47 20.67 -6.25
C GLY A 446 -3.93 19.69 -7.29
N ARG A 447 -3.21 18.63 -6.90
CA ARG A 447 -2.68 17.63 -7.85
C ARG A 447 -3.79 16.94 -8.65
N GLY A 448 -4.88 16.58 -7.98
CA GLY A 448 -6.05 15.94 -8.57
C GLY A 448 -7.06 16.89 -9.23
N HIS A 449 -6.64 18.11 -9.62
CA HIS A 449 -7.49 19.06 -10.33
C HIS A 449 -7.35 18.94 -11.85
N ALA A 450 -8.48 18.91 -12.54
CA ALA A 450 -8.59 19.17 -13.96
C ALA A 450 -9.66 20.22 -14.21
N TRP A 451 -9.56 21.01 -15.28
CA TRP A 451 -10.57 22.04 -15.57
C TRP A 451 -10.87 22.11 -17.06
N VAL A 452 -12.07 22.59 -17.39
CA VAL A 452 -12.48 22.87 -18.76
C VAL A 452 -13.19 24.22 -18.83
N ASP A 453 -12.71 25.06 -19.73
CA ASP A 453 -13.37 26.31 -20.10
C ASP A 453 -14.43 26.03 -21.15
N VAL A 454 -15.70 26.25 -20.81
CA VAL A 454 -16.86 25.99 -21.68
C VAL A 454 -16.74 26.77 -22.99
N ALA A 455 -16.26 28.02 -22.91
CA ALA A 455 -16.05 28.90 -24.06
C ALA A 455 -15.05 28.34 -25.09
N THR A 456 -14.14 27.43 -24.70
CA THR A 456 -13.18 26.81 -25.63
C THR A 456 -13.83 25.76 -26.53
N ILE A 457 -15.03 25.28 -26.18
CA ILE A 457 -15.83 24.34 -26.96
C ILE A 457 -16.93 25.11 -27.70
N ARG A 458 -16.54 25.76 -28.80
CA ARG A 458 -17.41 26.67 -29.60
C ARG A 458 -18.79 26.10 -29.95
N SER A 459 -18.92 24.78 -30.11
CA SER A 459 -20.20 24.12 -30.40
C SER A 459 -21.22 24.18 -29.27
N LEU A 460 -20.80 24.52 -28.04
CA LEU A 460 -21.70 24.66 -26.89
C LEU A 460 -22.44 26.00 -26.89
N GLU A 461 -21.81 27.08 -27.38
CA GLU A 461 -22.35 28.44 -27.26
C GLU A 461 -23.75 28.61 -27.85
N PRO A 462 -24.09 28.08 -29.05
CA PRO A 462 -25.46 28.19 -29.57
C PRO A 462 -26.51 27.48 -28.70
N VAL A 463 -26.13 26.39 -28.03
CA VAL A 463 -27.02 25.64 -27.14
C VAL A 463 -27.22 26.41 -25.84
N LEU A 464 -26.14 26.93 -25.26
CA LEU A 464 -26.17 27.67 -24.01
C LEU A 464 -26.82 29.04 -24.16
N ALA A 465 -26.56 29.76 -25.25
CA ALA A 465 -27.23 31.03 -25.56
C ALA A 465 -28.76 30.86 -25.60
N ARG A 466 -29.25 29.79 -26.25
CA ARG A 466 -30.68 29.46 -26.24
C ARG A 466 -31.21 29.20 -24.83
N LEU A 467 -30.44 28.61 -23.92
CA LEU A 467 -30.87 28.41 -22.54
C LEU A 467 -30.92 29.75 -21.77
N ARG A 468 -29.96 30.64 -22.00
CA ARG A 468 -29.89 31.99 -21.42
C ARG A 468 -31.02 32.90 -21.91
N GLU A 469 -31.45 32.75 -23.17
CA GLU A 469 -32.52 33.55 -23.82
C GLU A 469 -33.97 33.16 -23.40
N GLY A 470 -34.15 32.28 -22.39
CA GLY A 470 -35.47 31.93 -21.88
C GLY A 470 -36.31 33.16 -21.51
N LYS A 471 -37.52 33.26 -22.07
CA LYS A 471 -38.44 34.38 -21.82
C LYS A 471 -39.05 34.24 -20.41
N GLY A 472 -38.64 35.11 -19.49
CA GLY A 472 -39.18 35.19 -18.12
C GLY A 472 -38.44 34.31 -17.11
N ASN A 473 -38.68 34.54 -15.81
CA ASN A 473 -38.14 33.75 -14.69
C ASN A 473 -38.64 32.28 -14.66
N GLU A 474 -39.21 31.76 -15.75
CA GLU A 474 -39.67 30.38 -15.84
C GLU A 474 -38.54 29.45 -16.29
N PRO A 475 -38.25 28.37 -15.55
CA PRO A 475 -37.21 27.42 -15.92
C PRO A 475 -37.54 26.77 -17.28
N PRO A 476 -36.52 26.45 -18.10
CA PRO A 476 -36.74 25.79 -19.39
C PRO A 476 -37.48 24.45 -19.20
N SER A 477 -38.37 24.11 -20.13
CA SER A 477 -39.14 22.87 -20.06
C SER A 477 -38.23 21.64 -19.98
N LEU A 478 -38.66 20.58 -19.28
CA LEU A 478 -37.90 19.34 -19.13
C LEU A 478 -37.45 18.74 -20.48
N ALA A 479 -38.28 18.85 -21.52
CA ALA A 479 -37.93 18.40 -22.86
C ALA A 479 -36.76 19.20 -23.47
N ARG A 480 -36.78 20.53 -23.31
CA ARG A 480 -35.72 21.43 -23.79
C ARG A 480 -34.42 21.22 -23.01
N GLN A 481 -34.51 20.99 -21.70
CA GLN A 481 -33.35 20.64 -20.87
C GLN A 481 -32.72 19.32 -21.32
N ARG A 482 -33.52 18.26 -21.51
CA ARG A 482 -33.02 16.95 -22.00
C ARG A 482 -32.37 17.05 -23.37
N GLU A 483 -32.96 17.80 -24.30
CA GLU A 483 -32.36 18.06 -25.62
C GLU A 483 -31.01 18.78 -25.49
N ALA A 484 -30.93 19.81 -24.63
CA ALA A 484 -29.70 20.54 -24.39
C ALA A 484 -28.62 19.65 -23.75
N VAL A 485 -28.97 18.81 -22.77
CA VAL A 485 -28.02 17.87 -22.14
C VAL A 485 -27.44 16.92 -23.19
N GLY A 486 -28.27 16.32 -24.04
CA GLY A 486 -27.80 15.44 -25.11
C GLY A 486 -26.87 16.15 -26.11
N ALA A 487 -27.18 17.40 -26.48
CA ALA A 487 -26.35 18.20 -27.37
C ALA A 487 -25.00 18.58 -26.74
N VAL A 488 -25.00 18.99 -25.47
CA VAL A 488 -23.79 19.33 -24.70
C VAL A 488 -22.93 18.09 -24.51
N GLU A 489 -23.51 16.96 -24.11
CA GLU A 489 -22.82 15.70 -23.92
C GLU A 489 -22.12 15.24 -25.21
N ALA A 490 -22.84 15.26 -26.35
CA ALA A 490 -22.27 14.91 -27.64
C ALA A 490 -21.09 15.81 -28.04
N ALA A 491 -21.16 17.11 -27.71
CA ALA A 491 -20.06 18.05 -27.95
C ALA A 491 -18.86 17.79 -27.02
N LEU A 492 -19.10 17.52 -25.74
CA LEU A 492 -18.07 17.16 -24.77
C LEU A 492 -17.36 15.87 -25.16
N ARG A 493 -18.08 14.81 -25.55
CA ARG A 493 -17.47 13.54 -26.00
C ARG A 493 -16.51 13.73 -27.18
N ARG A 494 -16.78 14.68 -28.08
CA ARG A 494 -15.92 14.98 -29.23
C ARG A 494 -14.69 15.82 -28.88
N SER A 495 -14.79 16.70 -27.88
CA SER A 495 -13.84 17.82 -27.71
C SER A 495 -13.14 17.88 -26.35
N LEU A 496 -13.74 17.35 -25.28
CA LEU A 496 -13.26 17.50 -23.90
C LEU A 496 -11.82 17.03 -23.74
N ALA A 497 -11.49 15.85 -24.29
CA ALA A 497 -10.14 15.28 -24.19
C ALA A 497 -9.01 16.17 -24.73
N ARG A 498 -9.33 17.12 -25.63
CA ARG A 498 -8.37 18.08 -26.21
C ARG A 498 -8.41 19.47 -25.57
N ARG A 499 -9.42 19.72 -24.72
CA ARG A 499 -9.71 21.04 -24.15
C ARG A 499 -9.57 21.09 -22.63
N ILE A 500 -9.53 19.93 -21.98
CA ILE A 500 -9.33 19.83 -20.54
C ILE A 500 -7.86 20.14 -20.19
N GLY A 501 -7.65 20.97 -19.17
CA GLY A 501 -6.35 21.23 -18.55
C GLY A 501 -6.16 20.40 -17.29
N PHE A 502 -4.91 20.08 -16.96
CA PHE A 502 -4.53 19.31 -15.77
C PHE A 502 -3.57 20.12 -14.90
N ALA A 503 -3.75 20.07 -13.58
CA ALA A 503 -2.87 20.76 -12.63
C ALA A 503 -1.53 20.03 -12.42
N ALA A 504 -1.54 18.71 -12.58
CA ALA A 504 -0.37 17.83 -12.49
C ALA A 504 -0.26 16.93 -13.74
N PRO A 505 0.11 17.47 -14.90
CA PRO A 505 0.20 16.70 -16.15
C PRO A 505 1.24 15.56 -16.09
N ALA A 506 2.26 15.66 -15.23
CA ALA A 506 3.23 14.59 -14.99
C ALA A 506 2.58 13.33 -14.37
N ILE A 507 1.54 13.49 -13.55
CA ILE A 507 0.78 12.39 -12.93
C ILE A 507 -0.37 11.97 -13.84
N PHE A 508 -1.07 12.96 -14.42
CA PHE A 508 -2.24 12.76 -15.25
C PHE A 508 -2.00 13.31 -16.66
N PRO A 509 -1.32 12.56 -17.56
CA PRO A 509 -0.87 13.07 -18.85
C PRO A 509 -1.99 13.33 -19.85
N ASN A 510 -3.16 12.70 -19.67
CA ASN A 510 -4.30 12.85 -20.57
C ASN A 510 -5.63 12.53 -19.88
N TRP A 511 -6.73 12.85 -20.57
CA TRP A 511 -8.09 12.64 -20.09
C TRP A 511 -8.41 11.18 -19.74
N ALA A 512 -7.89 10.21 -20.50
CA ALA A 512 -8.17 8.80 -20.23
C ALA A 512 -7.54 8.37 -18.90
N SER A 513 -6.30 8.77 -18.63
CA SER A 513 -5.63 8.53 -17.35
C SER A 513 -6.37 9.22 -16.20
N PHE A 514 -6.66 10.52 -16.33
CA PHE A 514 -7.36 11.28 -15.30
C PHE A 514 -8.76 10.71 -15.00
N LYS A 515 -9.54 10.41 -16.04
CA LYS A 515 -10.89 9.82 -15.92
C LYS A 515 -10.84 8.47 -15.21
N ALA A 516 -9.88 7.61 -15.53
CA ALA A 516 -9.76 6.31 -14.88
C ALA A 516 -9.53 6.44 -13.36
N HIS A 517 -8.64 7.35 -12.94
CA HIS A 517 -8.39 7.60 -11.51
C HIS A 517 -9.58 8.27 -10.82
N LEU A 518 -10.20 9.27 -11.46
CA LEU A 518 -11.41 9.91 -10.94
C LEU A 518 -12.57 8.91 -10.76
N MET A 519 -12.73 7.96 -11.69
CA MET A 519 -13.73 6.91 -11.57
C MET A 519 -13.37 5.87 -10.50
N ASP A 520 -12.09 5.56 -10.30
CA ASP A 520 -11.64 4.64 -9.24
C ASP A 520 -11.85 5.22 -7.84
N ARG A 521 -11.49 6.50 -7.65
CA ARG A 521 -11.46 7.18 -6.35
C ARG A 521 -12.74 7.95 -6.01
N GLY A 522 -13.50 8.37 -7.02
CA GLY A 522 -14.56 9.34 -6.87
C GLY A 522 -14.02 10.78 -6.82
N GLY A 523 -14.94 11.75 -6.76
CA GLY A 523 -14.59 13.15 -6.74
C GLY A 523 -15.78 14.07 -6.87
N VAL A 524 -15.54 15.31 -7.28
CA VAL A 524 -16.57 16.33 -7.46
C VAL A 524 -16.34 17.11 -8.76
N ILE A 525 -17.43 17.52 -9.39
CA ILE A 525 -17.43 18.53 -10.46
C ILE A 525 -17.97 19.82 -9.84
N GLU A 526 -17.24 20.92 -9.92
CA GLU A 526 -17.64 22.20 -9.34
C GLU A 526 -17.52 23.33 -10.36
N GLY A 527 -18.45 24.27 -10.30
CA GLY A 527 -18.42 25.49 -11.11
C GLY A 527 -17.38 26.47 -10.58
N CYS A 528 -16.52 26.95 -11.48
CA CYS A 528 -15.60 28.05 -11.22
C CYS A 528 -16.22 29.33 -11.81
N PRO A 529 -16.59 30.32 -10.97
CA PRO A 529 -17.30 31.51 -11.44
C PRO A 529 -16.35 32.41 -12.25
N ALA A 530 -16.92 33.26 -13.10
CA ALA A 530 -16.15 34.18 -13.96
C ALA A 530 -15.39 35.25 -13.15
N MET A 531 -15.98 35.73 -12.05
CA MET A 531 -15.48 36.85 -11.27
C MET A 531 -15.17 36.41 -9.83
N VAL A 532 -14.08 35.67 -9.68
CA VAL A 532 -13.52 35.37 -8.35
C VAL A 532 -12.90 36.65 -7.79
N THR A 533 -13.24 36.98 -6.55
CA THR A 533 -12.68 38.12 -5.79
C THR A 533 -11.52 37.68 -4.91
N GLY A 534 -11.48 36.42 -4.49
CA GLY A 534 -10.39 35.87 -3.68
C GLY A 534 -10.68 34.44 -3.21
N SER A 535 -9.78 33.91 -2.39
CA SER A 535 -9.85 32.55 -1.86
C SER A 535 -9.56 32.57 -0.36
N PRO A 536 -10.53 33.06 0.44
CA PRO A 536 -10.35 33.14 1.88
C PRO A 536 -10.37 31.73 2.49
N SER A 537 -9.58 31.53 3.55
CA SER A 537 -9.52 30.28 4.31
C SER A 537 -9.52 30.53 5.82
N VAL A 538 -10.00 29.56 6.59
CA VAL A 538 -10.10 29.64 8.04
C VAL A 538 -9.49 28.41 8.68
N ASN A 539 -8.67 28.62 9.70
CA ASN A 539 -8.19 27.56 10.56
C ASN A 539 -9.01 27.52 11.84
N LEU A 540 -9.58 26.36 12.14
CA LEU A 540 -10.36 26.07 13.33
C LEU A 540 -9.61 25.10 14.24
N LEU A 541 -9.93 25.17 15.53
CA LEU A 541 -9.70 24.11 16.49
C LEU A 541 -11.06 23.70 17.05
N ILE A 542 -11.40 22.42 16.89
CA ILE A 542 -12.58 21.79 17.47
C ILE A 542 -12.11 20.97 18.67
N GLU A 543 -12.43 21.40 19.87
CA GLU A 543 -12.02 20.69 21.08
C GLU A 543 -12.77 19.36 21.24
N PRO A 544 -12.22 18.37 21.97
CA PRO A 544 -12.90 17.13 22.32
C PRO A 544 -14.27 17.31 23.01
N THR A 545 -14.49 18.45 23.66
CA THR A 545 -15.74 18.84 24.32
C THR A 545 -16.75 19.50 23.36
N GLY A 546 -16.37 19.78 22.12
CA GLY A 546 -17.21 20.42 21.10
C GLY A 546 -17.09 21.93 21.00
N ASN A 547 -16.20 22.55 21.78
CA ASN A 547 -15.92 23.98 21.63
C ASN A 547 -15.20 24.24 20.29
N VAL A 548 -15.73 25.15 19.49
CA VAL A 548 -15.17 25.53 18.18
C VAL A 548 -14.55 26.92 18.31
N SER A 549 -13.27 27.04 17.97
CA SER A 549 -12.56 28.32 17.99
C SER A 549 -11.93 28.63 16.63
N VAL A 550 -12.15 29.84 16.14
CA VAL A 550 -11.41 30.41 15.00
C VAL A 550 -10.01 30.77 15.46
N VAL A 551 -9.01 30.07 14.92
CA VAL A 551 -7.59 30.29 15.26
C VAL A 551 -6.97 31.37 14.39
N SER A 552 -7.28 31.36 13.10
CA SER A 552 -6.77 32.35 12.15
C SER A 552 -7.51 32.32 10.82
N THR A 553 -7.43 33.42 10.07
CA THR A 553 -8.09 33.60 8.77
C THR A 553 -7.09 34.12 7.75
N HIS A 554 -7.13 33.62 6.52
CA HIS A 554 -6.10 33.89 5.51
C HIS A 554 -6.70 34.15 4.13
N GLU A 555 -5.95 34.83 3.28
CA GLU A 555 -6.15 34.81 1.83
C GLU A 555 -5.17 33.81 1.22
N GLN A 556 -5.67 32.78 0.53
CA GLN A 556 -4.82 31.81 -0.16
C GLN A 556 -4.27 32.41 -1.46
N ILE A 557 -3.00 32.09 -1.74
CA ILE A 557 -2.30 32.52 -2.95
C ILE A 557 -2.05 31.28 -3.81
N PHE A 558 -2.49 31.35 -5.06
CA PHE A 558 -2.32 30.28 -6.04
C PHE A 558 -1.45 30.76 -7.20
N CYS A 559 -0.64 29.87 -7.77
CA CYS A 559 -0.13 30.06 -9.12
C CYS A 559 -1.11 29.45 -10.14
N PRO A 560 -1.08 29.89 -11.42
CA PRO A 560 -1.85 29.26 -12.48
C PRO A 560 -1.75 27.73 -12.48
N ALA A 561 -2.89 27.11 -12.82
CA ALA A 561 -3.28 25.72 -12.62
C ALA A 561 -3.73 25.30 -11.19
N TYR A 562 -4.19 26.25 -10.35
CA TYR A 562 -4.81 25.98 -9.02
C TYR A 562 -3.87 25.36 -7.98
N ARG A 563 -2.57 25.65 -8.07
CA ARG A 563 -1.57 25.15 -7.11
C ARG A 563 -1.36 26.18 -6.01
N PHE A 564 -1.61 25.77 -4.77
CA PHE A 564 -1.37 26.59 -3.59
C PHE A 564 0.12 26.85 -3.42
N ILE A 565 0.52 28.11 -3.23
CA ILE A 565 1.92 28.52 -3.06
C ILE A 565 2.19 29.30 -1.77
N GLY A 566 1.16 29.70 -1.05
CA GLY A 566 1.30 30.57 0.10
C GLY A 566 0.00 31.21 0.52
N ALA A 567 0.06 32.09 1.52
CA ALA A 567 -1.10 32.81 2.00
C ALA A 567 -0.71 34.18 2.59
N SER A 568 -1.67 35.07 2.74
CA SER A 568 -1.53 36.27 3.56
C SER A 568 -2.54 36.29 4.71
N PHE A 569 -2.22 37.03 5.76
CA PHE A 569 -3.07 37.23 6.93
C PHE A 569 -3.33 38.73 7.17
N PRO A 570 -4.57 39.10 7.56
CA PRO A 570 -5.77 38.25 7.55
C PRO A 570 -6.31 38.10 6.11
N GLN A 571 -7.47 37.48 5.95
CA GLN A 571 -8.19 37.50 4.67
C GLN A 571 -8.58 38.94 4.27
N SER A 572 -8.72 39.20 2.96
CA SER A 572 -9.05 40.52 2.44
C SER A 572 -10.27 40.56 1.51
N SER A 573 -10.61 39.42 0.91
CA SER A 573 -11.64 39.30 -0.12
C SER A 573 -13.08 39.34 0.41
N VAL A 574 -13.28 39.14 1.72
CA VAL A 574 -14.60 39.12 2.38
C VAL A 574 -14.58 39.75 3.77
N PRO A 575 -15.71 40.31 4.24
CA PRO A 575 -15.84 40.77 5.62
C PRO A 575 -15.54 39.66 6.63
N HIS A 576 -14.71 39.96 7.64
CA HIS A 576 -14.24 38.96 8.60
C HIS A 576 -15.38 38.25 9.34
N ALA A 577 -16.35 39.01 9.86
CA ALA A 577 -17.46 38.46 10.62
C ALA A 577 -18.28 37.42 9.82
N ALA A 578 -18.50 37.66 8.52
CA ALA A 578 -19.24 36.72 7.68
C ALA A 578 -18.46 35.41 7.46
N LEU A 579 -17.14 35.50 7.26
CA LEU A 579 -16.29 34.32 7.11
C LEU A 579 -16.20 33.53 8.43
N ALA A 580 -15.97 34.22 9.55
CA ALA A 580 -15.88 33.61 10.87
C ALA A 580 -17.18 32.87 11.24
N GLN A 581 -18.34 33.51 11.04
CA GLN A 581 -19.63 32.89 11.31
C GLN A 581 -19.87 31.65 10.44
N ALA A 582 -19.57 31.71 9.14
CA ALA A 582 -19.69 30.55 8.26
C ALA A 582 -18.78 29.40 8.73
N ALA A 583 -17.55 29.72 9.12
CA ALA A 583 -16.60 28.75 9.63
C ALA A 583 -17.05 28.13 10.97
N GLU A 584 -17.59 28.92 11.90
CA GLU A 584 -18.13 28.43 13.17
C GLU A 584 -19.29 27.44 12.95
N VAL A 585 -20.23 27.76 12.05
CA VAL A 585 -21.37 26.88 11.74
C VAL A 585 -20.90 25.58 11.10
N ILE A 586 -19.94 25.64 10.17
CA ILE A 586 -19.32 24.44 9.60
C ILE A 586 -18.56 23.65 10.67
N GLY A 587 -17.86 24.31 11.59
CA GLY A 587 -17.16 23.66 12.70
C GLY A 587 -18.12 22.91 13.63
N MET A 588 -19.29 23.48 13.91
CA MET A 588 -20.34 22.79 14.67
C MET A 588 -20.89 21.57 13.92
N ALA A 589 -21.10 21.68 12.60
CA ALA A 589 -21.49 20.54 11.78
C ALA A 589 -20.42 19.43 11.78
N CYS A 590 -19.14 19.82 11.64
CA CYS A 590 -18.01 18.90 11.73
C CYS A 590 -18.02 18.13 13.06
N PHE A 591 -18.22 18.83 14.19
CA PHE A 591 -18.30 18.17 15.49
C PHE A 591 -19.45 17.16 15.58
N ARG A 592 -20.63 17.48 15.04
CA ARG A 592 -21.76 16.54 14.95
C ARG A 592 -21.43 15.31 14.11
N SER A 593 -20.60 15.46 13.07
CA SER A 593 -20.06 14.35 12.27
C SER A 593 -18.91 13.57 12.95
N GLY A 594 -18.54 13.91 14.20
CA GLY A 594 -17.48 13.24 14.96
C GLY A 594 -16.06 13.74 14.68
N ILE A 595 -15.92 14.93 14.09
CA ILE A 595 -14.63 15.58 13.81
C ILE A 595 -14.21 16.41 15.03
N ILE A 596 -12.99 16.17 15.50
CA ILE A 596 -12.31 16.99 16.52
C ILE A 596 -10.88 17.28 16.06
N GLY A 597 -10.23 18.24 16.70
CA GLY A 597 -8.86 18.66 16.41
C GLY A 597 -8.79 19.82 15.42
N HIS A 598 -7.70 19.89 14.68
CA HIS A 598 -7.44 20.98 13.74
C HIS A 598 -8.19 20.77 12.43
N VAL A 599 -8.88 21.82 11.97
CA VAL A 599 -9.65 21.81 10.72
C VAL A 599 -9.31 23.07 9.92
N GLY A 600 -8.99 22.92 8.64
CA GLY A 600 -8.89 24.02 7.68
C GLY A 600 -10.12 24.06 6.76
N LEU A 601 -10.69 25.23 6.58
CA LEU A 601 -11.83 25.46 5.68
C LEU A 601 -11.41 26.41 4.56
N ASP A 602 -11.60 25.98 3.32
CA ASP A 602 -11.29 26.77 2.14
C ASP A 602 -12.58 27.26 1.49
N PHE A 603 -12.58 28.53 1.11
CA PHE A 603 -13.71 29.18 0.46
C PHE A 603 -13.27 29.91 -0.81
N VAL A 604 -14.26 30.19 -1.66
CA VAL A 604 -14.12 31.08 -2.82
C VAL A 604 -15.05 32.27 -2.62
N ALA A 605 -14.48 33.47 -2.67
CA ALA A 605 -15.23 34.71 -2.69
C ALA A 605 -15.48 35.13 -4.14
N LEU A 606 -16.72 35.46 -4.49
CA LEU A 606 -17.07 35.85 -5.86
C LEU A 606 -18.10 36.97 -5.86
N ARG A 607 -18.19 37.69 -6.98
CA ARG A 607 -19.27 38.65 -7.22
C ARG A 607 -20.30 38.08 -8.19
N GLU A 608 -21.53 38.00 -7.72
CA GLU A 608 -22.67 37.52 -8.50
C GLU A 608 -23.78 38.59 -8.45
N SER A 609 -24.20 39.08 -9.61
CA SER A 609 -25.21 40.16 -9.71
C SER A 609 -24.88 41.39 -8.84
N GLY A 610 -23.57 41.72 -8.74
CA GLY A 610 -23.07 42.83 -7.92
C GLY A 610 -22.92 42.53 -6.42
N MET A 611 -23.44 41.40 -5.93
CA MET A 611 -23.35 40.98 -4.53
C MET A 611 -22.14 40.08 -4.29
N LEU A 612 -21.48 40.26 -3.15
CA LEU A 612 -20.40 39.39 -2.71
C LEU A 612 -21.00 38.09 -2.13
N ARG A 613 -20.62 36.95 -2.69
CA ARG A 613 -21.00 35.61 -2.26
C ARG A 613 -19.76 34.85 -1.81
N LEU A 614 -19.97 33.92 -0.88
CA LEU A 614 -18.93 33.06 -0.32
C LEU A 614 -19.36 31.61 -0.54
N TRP A 615 -18.56 30.81 -1.23
CA TRP A 615 -18.78 29.37 -1.42
C TRP A 615 -17.75 28.58 -0.62
N ALA A 616 -18.20 27.60 0.17
CA ALA A 616 -17.31 26.60 0.77
C ALA A 616 -16.89 25.58 -0.31
N VAL A 617 -15.59 25.27 -0.40
CA VAL A 617 -15.03 24.46 -1.50
C VAL A 617 -14.10 23.33 -1.05
N ASP A 618 -13.53 23.38 0.16
CA ASP A 618 -12.67 22.30 0.67
C ASP A 618 -12.62 22.24 2.20
N LEU A 619 -12.39 21.03 2.73
CA LEU A 619 -12.34 20.71 4.17
C LEU A 619 -11.09 19.87 4.47
N ASN A 620 -10.15 20.46 5.21
CA ASN A 620 -8.87 19.83 5.55
C ASN A 620 -8.86 19.37 7.01
N LEU A 621 -8.85 18.06 7.26
CA LEU A 621 -8.89 17.46 8.61
C LEU A 621 -7.50 17.28 9.23
N SER A 622 -6.70 18.33 9.25
CA SER A 622 -5.36 18.31 9.85
C SER A 622 -4.89 19.72 10.25
N LEU A 623 -3.77 19.79 10.97
CA LEU A 623 -3.08 21.07 11.18
C LEU A 623 -2.43 21.48 9.86
N THR A 624 -3.05 22.45 9.19
CA THR A 624 -2.66 22.98 7.88
C THR A 624 -1.35 23.78 7.95
N SER A 625 -0.69 23.95 6.81
CA SER A 625 0.51 24.81 6.74
C SER A 625 0.24 26.26 7.12
N THR A 626 -0.92 26.82 6.74
CA THR A 626 -1.32 28.18 7.17
C THR A 626 -1.48 28.26 8.67
N HIS A 627 -1.98 27.20 9.33
CA HIS A 627 -2.09 27.14 10.79
C HIS A 627 -0.69 27.11 11.43
N ALA A 628 0.20 26.25 10.94
CA ALA A 628 1.56 26.15 11.45
C ALA A 628 2.31 27.48 11.33
N THR A 629 2.19 28.16 10.18
CA THR A 629 2.77 29.48 9.95
C THR A 629 2.13 30.57 10.81
N PHE A 630 0.81 30.53 11.02
CA PHE A 630 0.16 31.45 11.94
C PHE A 630 0.68 31.30 13.37
N LYS A 631 0.94 30.07 13.84
CA LYS A 631 1.58 29.85 15.15
C LYS A 631 2.97 30.46 15.23
N LEU A 632 3.77 30.35 14.16
CA LEU A 632 5.08 31.00 14.08
C LEU A 632 4.94 32.53 14.15
N PHE A 633 4.03 33.10 13.37
CA PHE A 633 3.73 34.53 13.39
C PHE A 633 3.29 35.01 14.79
N ASP A 634 2.34 34.30 15.40
CA ASP A 634 1.82 34.60 16.74
C ASP A 634 2.94 34.53 17.81
N PHE A 635 3.88 33.61 17.63
CA PHE A 635 5.03 33.43 18.51
C PHE A 635 6.06 34.56 18.38
N VAL A 636 6.51 34.87 17.16
CA VAL A 636 7.57 35.89 16.94
C VAL A 636 7.07 37.31 17.19
N CYS A 637 5.80 37.60 16.89
CA CYS A 637 5.21 38.91 17.14
C CYS A 637 4.81 39.12 18.60
N GLY A 638 4.56 38.06 19.39
CA GLY A 638 4.25 38.17 20.82
C GLY A 638 2.97 38.96 21.14
N GLY A 639 2.00 38.95 20.23
CA GLY A 639 0.75 39.69 20.31
C GLY A 639 -0.45 38.80 20.64
N SER A 640 -1.64 39.30 20.27
CA SER A 640 -2.91 38.62 20.43
C SER A 640 -3.79 38.77 19.20
N PHE A 641 -4.39 37.66 18.78
CA PHE A 641 -5.41 37.63 17.74
C PHE A 641 -6.80 37.90 18.31
N ASP A 642 -7.49 38.92 17.81
CA ASP A 642 -8.91 39.13 18.06
C ASP A 642 -9.72 38.38 16.99
N ALA A 643 -10.23 37.19 17.36
CA ALA A 643 -11.02 36.34 16.48
C ALA A 643 -12.38 36.94 16.07
N LYS A 644 -12.87 37.99 16.74
CA LYS A 644 -14.11 38.67 16.33
C LYS A 644 -13.84 39.72 15.27
N GLN A 645 -12.71 40.42 15.38
CA GLN A 645 -12.33 41.48 14.44
C GLN A 645 -11.46 40.99 13.29
N GLY A 646 -10.80 39.84 13.43
CA GLY A 646 -9.83 39.35 12.47
C GLY A 646 -8.53 40.13 12.45
N THR A 647 -8.22 40.80 13.55
CA THR A 647 -7.05 41.67 13.67
C THR A 647 -6.05 41.05 14.63
N TYR A 648 -4.78 41.17 14.30
CA TYR A 648 -3.70 40.80 15.19
C TYR A 648 -3.07 42.05 15.76
N LEU A 649 -3.01 42.15 17.08
CA LEU A 649 -2.57 43.33 17.80
C LEU A 649 -1.32 43.02 18.61
N ILE A 650 -0.33 43.89 18.51
CA ILE A 650 0.84 43.89 19.38
C ILE A 650 0.84 45.14 20.26
N ASP A 651 1.36 44.99 21.47
CA ASP A 651 1.58 46.10 22.41
C ASP A 651 3.00 46.65 22.17
N GLN A 652 3.11 47.79 21.48
CA GLN A 652 4.37 48.54 21.42
C GLN A 652 4.34 49.60 22.52
N ARG A 653 4.81 49.22 23.70
CA ARG A 653 5.28 50.20 24.68
C ARG A 653 6.67 50.62 24.24
N GLU A 654 6.92 51.93 24.18
CA GLU A 654 8.30 52.42 24.20
C GLU A 654 8.89 51.95 25.53
N GLU A 655 9.92 51.11 25.48
CA GLU A 655 10.78 50.87 26.63
C GLU A 655 11.49 52.19 26.88
N GLU A 656 10.91 53.07 27.71
CA GLU A 656 11.69 54.14 28.32
C GLU A 656 12.85 53.44 29.02
N GLU A 657 14.07 53.69 28.56
CA GLU A 657 15.30 53.22 29.21
C GLU A 657 15.15 53.53 30.70
N GLU A 658 15.11 52.49 31.53
CA GLU A 658 15.08 52.67 32.99
C GLU A 658 16.42 53.30 33.38
N GLU A 659 16.52 54.63 33.38
CA GLU A 659 17.56 55.32 34.14
C GLU A 659 17.41 54.87 35.60
N GLU A 660 18.50 54.33 36.16
CA GLU A 660 18.62 53.74 37.50
C GLU A 660 18.43 54.77 38.65
N GLU A 661 17.57 55.77 38.52
CA GLU A 661 17.23 56.65 39.62
C GLU A 661 15.96 56.16 40.34
N GLU A 662 16.15 55.72 41.59
CA GLU A 662 15.06 55.36 42.50
C GLU A 662 14.08 56.54 42.63
N PRO A 663 12.78 56.37 42.31
CA PRO A 663 11.82 57.44 42.48
C PRO A 663 11.60 57.71 43.98
N PRO A 664 11.48 58.98 44.41
CA PRO A 664 11.23 59.31 45.79
C PRO A 664 9.90 58.71 46.27
N LEU A 665 9.90 58.20 47.51
CA LEU A 665 8.82 57.48 48.19
C LEU A 665 7.41 58.00 47.83
N GLY A 666 6.57 57.10 47.29
CA GLY A 666 5.11 57.21 47.38
C GLY A 666 4.34 57.60 46.12
N ILE A 667 4.99 57.83 44.98
CA ILE A 667 4.30 58.10 43.71
C ILE A 667 4.37 56.85 42.82
N ALA A 668 3.23 56.16 42.65
CA ALA A 668 3.14 55.08 41.67
C ALA A 668 3.38 55.64 40.26
N ARG A 669 4.44 55.15 39.57
CA ARG A 669 4.70 55.48 38.16
C ARG A 669 3.44 55.14 37.34
N LYS A 670 2.84 56.12 36.68
CA LYS A 670 1.77 55.88 35.70
C LYS A 670 2.42 55.20 34.50
N LYS A 671 2.12 53.91 34.27
CA LYS A 671 2.54 53.23 33.04
C LYS A 671 2.03 54.02 31.83
N ALA A 672 2.90 54.23 30.84
CA ALA A 672 2.51 54.80 29.56
C ALA A 672 1.31 54.02 28.97
N PRO A 673 0.35 54.70 28.32
CA PRO A 673 -0.78 54.04 27.71
C PRO A 673 -0.33 53.08 26.61
N ALA A 674 -0.89 51.87 26.57
CA ALA A 674 -0.55 50.86 25.56
C ALA A 674 -0.90 51.37 24.15
N VAL A 675 0.07 51.33 23.23
CA VAL A 675 -0.12 51.64 21.81
C VAL A 675 -0.27 50.34 21.06
N TRP A 676 -1.52 49.97 20.78
CA TRP A 676 -1.84 48.75 20.04
C TRP A 676 -1.65 48.96 18.56
N GLN A 677 -0.76 48.19 17.95
CA GLN A 677 -0.52 48.21 16.52
C GLN A 677 -0.93 46.92 15.85
N LYS A 678 -1.40 47.02 14.60
CA LYS A 678 -1.73 45.85 13.79
C LYS A 678 -0.48 45.23 13.19
N ARG A 679 -0.49 43.90 13.02
CA ARG A 679 0.50 43.17 12.23
C ARG A 679 -0.18 42.28 11.21
N TYR A 680 0.50 42.16 10.08
CA TYR A 680 0.06 41.41 8.91
C TYR A 680 1.21 40.52 8.46
N TYR A 681 0.90 39.43 7.76
CA TYR A 681 1.95 38.66 7.11
C TYR A 681 1.58 38.20 5.71
N ALA A 682 2.61 37.92 4.93
CA ALA A 682 2.55 37.16 3.70
C ALA A 682 3.58 36.02 3.80
N MET A 683 3.24 34.84 3.31
CA MET A 683 4.09 33.66 3.45
C MET A 683 4.08 32.79 2.21
N ASN A 684 5.20 32.06 2.03
CA ASN A 684 5.29 30.90 1.17
C ASN A 684 5.68 29.69 2.01
N ASP A 685 4.85 28.65 1.97
CA ASP A 685 5.00 27.47 2.81
C ASP A 685 6.23 26.64 2.43
N PHE A 686 6.43 26.45 1.12
CA PHE A 686 7.44 25.52 0.60
C PHE A 686 8.02 26.04 -0.71
N VAL A 687 9.15 26.74 -0.63
CA VAL A 687 9.93 27.24 -1.76
C VAL A 687 11.05 26.25 -2.05
N SER A 688 11.21 25.83 -3.30
CA SER A 688 12.18 24.83 -3.74
C SER A 688 13.00 25.34 -4.93
N HIS A 689 14.33 25.18 -4.85
CA HIS A 689 15.25 25.49 -5.93
C HIS A 689 16.52 24.63 -5.80
N SER A 690 16.96 24.00 -6.88
CA SER A 690 18.12 23.09 -6.89
C SER A 690 19.39 23.71 -6.31
N ASN A 691 19.73 24.93 -6.73
CA ASN A 691 20.93 25.64 -6.28
C ASN A 691 20.90 26.09 -4.80
N LEU A 692 19.76 26.03 -4.09
CA LEU A 692 19.75 26.29 -2.64
C LEU A 692 20.62 25.26 -1.90
N SER A 693 20.70 24.03 -2.41
CA SER A 693 21.53 22.96 -1.83
C SER A 693 23.03 23.23 -1.83
N ALA A 694 23.50 24.12 -2.70
CA ALA A 694 24.90 24.51 -2.77
C ALA A 694 25.28 25.61 -1.76
N ILE A 695 24.30 26.25 -1.13
CA ILE A 695 24.54 27.40 -0.25
C ILE A 695 24.80 26.92 1.18
N GLN A 696 25.91 27.38 1.76
CA GLN A 696 26.19 27.14 3.18
C GLN A 696 25.25 27.95 4.08
N TYR A 697 24.74 27.31 5.12
CA TYR A 697 23.77 27.87 6.04
C TYR A 697 24.22 29.18 6.70
N SER A 698 25.41 29.19 7.30
CA SER A 698 25.97 30.37 7.96
C SER A 698 26.20 31.53 6.98
N ALA A 699 26.68 31.23 5.76
CA ALA A 699 26.88 32.23 4.72
C ALA A 699 25.57 32.86 4.25
N PHE A 700 24.51 32.05 4.08
CA PHE A 700 23.18 32.53 3.71
C PHE A 700 22.64 33.53 4.73
N PHE A 701 22.59 33.15 6.02
CA PHE A 701 22.04 34.02 7.06
C PHE A 701 22.91 35.25 7.33
N ASN A 702 24.22 35.18 7.13
CA ASN A 702 25.08 36.37 7.18
C ASN A 702 24.74 37.35 6.05
N ARG A 703 24.52 36.86 4.82
CA ARG A 703 24.08 37.72 3.71
C ARG A 703 22.67 38.29 3.95
N CYS A 704 21.74 37.51 4.48
CA CYS A 704 20.42 37.99 4.87
C CYS A 704 20.50 39.20 5.82
N ARG A 705 21.38 39.16 6.82
CA ARG A 705 21.57 40.28 7.75
C ARG A 705 22.18 41.51 7.08
N LEU A 706 23.11 41.34 6.15
CA LEU A 706 23.74 42.45 5.42
C LEU A 706 22.77 43.16 4.48
N GLU A 707 21.86 42.41 3.86
CA GLU A 707 20.86 42.92 2.90
C GLU A 707 19.52 43.28 3.55
N GLY A 708 19.42 43.23 4.89
CA GLY A 708 18.19 43.57 5.62
C GLY A 708 17.05 42.54 5.50
N VAL A 709 17.31 41.33 4.98
CA VAL A 709 16.35 40.22 4.94
C VAL A 709 16.36 39.48 6.27
N CYS A 710 15.94 40.18 7.33
CA CYS A 710 15.87 39.63 8.68
C CYS A 710 14.59 40.10 9.39
N PHE A 711 14.27 39.46 10.51
CA PHE A 711 13.17 39.86 11.36
C PHE A 711 13.68 40.82 12.44
N ASP A 712 13.07 41.99 12.53
CA ASP A 712 13.33 42.99 13.56
C ASP A 712 12.54 42.63 14.82
N MET A 713 13.27 42.41 15.92
CA MET A 713 12.68 42.03 17.20
C MET A 713 12.04 43.18 17.95
N HIS A 714 12.45 44.42 17.70
CA HIS A 714 11.88 45.62 18.30
C HIS A 714 10.58 45.98 17.58
N GLU A 715 10.66 46.13 16.26
CA GLU A 715 9.49 46.51 15.45
C GLU A 715 8.52 45.35 15.19
N ARG A 716 8.94 44.10 15.41
CA ARG A 716 8.16 42.88 15.15
C ARG A 716 7.69 42.80 13.70
N VAL A 717 8.57 43.17 12.77
CA VAL A 717 8.37 43.16 11.30
C VAL A 717 9.59 42.58 10.60
N GLY A 718 9.49 42.27 9.31
CA GLY A 718 10.57 41.72 8.50
C GLY A 718 10.42 40.22 8.24
N THR A 719 11.52 39.56 7.91
CA THR A 719 11.52 38.19 7.35
C THR A 719 12.00 37.13 8.34
N ALA A 720 11.16 36.12 8.57
CA ALA A 720 11.49 34.89 9.29
C ALA A 720 11.43 33.69 8.33
N PHE A 721 12.31 32.71 8.53
CA PHE A 721 12.37 31.51 7.70
C PHE A 721 11.83 30.30 8.46
N ASN A 722 10.91 29.57 7.86
CA ASN A 722 10.49 28.26 8.35
C ASN A 722 11.39 27.20 7.73
N LEU A 723 12.37 26.74 8.50
CA LEU A 723 13.42 25.84 8.03
C LEU A 723 12.96 24.38 8.11
N VAL A 724 13.05 23.70 6.97
CA VAL A 724 12.57 22.33 6.79
C VAL A 724 13.66 21.31 7.12
N ASP A 725 14.90 21.61 6.77
CA ASP A 725 16.12 20.81 7.00
C ASP A 725 17.33 21.75 6.80
N SER A 726 18.55 21.20 6.72
CA SER A 726 19.64 21.87 6.02
C SER A 726 19.23 22.27 4.61
N PHE A 727 19.88 23.33 4.09
CA PHE A 727 19.68 23.76 2.71
C PHE A 727 19.99 22.66 1.68
N ALA A 728 20.68 21.58 2.06
CA ALA A 728 20.94 20.41 1.21
C ALA A 728 19.68 19.82 0.56
N SER A 729 18.52 19.95 1.21
CA SER A 729 17.24 19.52 0.66
C SER A 729 16.68 20.44 -0.43
N GLY A 730 17.28 21.62 -0.62
CA GLY A 730 16.91 22.62 -1.63
C GLY A 730 15.63 23.39 -1.32
N VAL A 731 15.15 23.36 -0.07
CA VAL A 731 13.82 23.88 0.30
C VAL A 731 13.84 24.81 1.50
N LEU A 732 12.92 25.79 1.52
CA LEU A 732 12.74 26.75 2.61
C LEU A 732 11.30 27.28 2.64
N GLY A 733 10.78 27.60 3.82
CA GLY A 733 9.57 28.40 3.97
C GLY A 733 9.91 29.85 4.35
N ILE A 734 9.10 30.81 3.90
CA ILE A 734 9.31 32.24 4.15
C ILE A 734 8.05 32.83 4.79
N LEU A 735 8.24 33.58 5.87
CA LEU A 735 7.22 34.38 6.54
C LEU A 735 7.72 35.83 6.59
N CYS A 736 6.96 36.75 6.00
CA CYS A 736 7.27 38.17 6.04
C CYS A 736 6.16 38.93 6.75
N VAL A 737 6.53 39.73 7.75
CA VAL A 737 5.62 40.49 8.61
C VAL A 737 5.76 41.99 8.32
N GLY A 738 4.63 42.70 8.29
CA GLY A 738 4.61 44.15 8.09
C GLY A 738 3.50 44.84 8.88
N HIS A 739 3.51 46.17 8.88
CA HIS A 739 2.47 47.03 9.48
C HIS A 739 1.21 47.11 8.62
N SER A 740 1.30 46.70 7.35
CA SER A 740 0.17 46.62 6.43
C SER A 740 0.26 45.38 5.52
N PRO A 741 -0.84 44.95 4.88
CA PRO A 741 -0.80 43.86 3.91
C PRO A 741 0.19 44.14 2.76
N HIS A 742 0.20 45.38 2.26
CA HIS A 742 1.10 45.79 1.17
C HIS A 742 2.57 45.62 1.57
N GLU A 743 2.93 46.09 2.75
CA GLU A 743 4.30 45.97 3.25
C GLU A 743 4.71 44.51 3.41
N ALA A 744 3.86 43.66 3.98
CA ALA A 744 4.15 42.24 4.12
C ALA A 744 4.42 41.54 2.76
N PHE A 745 3.65 41.89 1.72
CA PHE A 745 3.88 41.39 0.36
C PHE A 745 5.15 41.95 -0.28
N ARG A 746 5.46 43.23 -0.02
CA ARG A 746 6.70 43.86 -0.50
C ARG A 746 7.92 43.19 0.13
N GLU A 747 7.89 42.96 1.45
CA GLU A 747 8.96 42.24 2.15
C GLU A 747 9.13 40.81 1.60
N LEU A 748 8.03 40.11 1.32
CA LEU A 748 8.07 38.79 0.70
C LEU A 748 8.70 38.82 -0.71
N ALA A 749 8.34 39.82 -1.51
CA ALA A 749 8.94 40.02 -2.83
C ALA A 749 10.44 40.31 -2.73
N THR A 750 10.87 41.17 -1.80
CA THR A 750 12.29 41.47 -1.53
C THR A 750 13.05 40.23 -1.08
N ALA A 751 12.48 39.43 -0.18
CA ALA A 751 13.12 38.19 0.29
C ALA A 751 13.31 37.18 -0.86
N LEU A 752 12.30 37.01 -1.72
CA LEU A 752 12.42 36.15 -2.90
C LEU A 752 13.39 36.72 -3.93
N ASP A 753 13.44 38.03 -4.12
CA ASP A 753 14.40 38.70 -5.01
C ASP A 753 15.84 38.48 -4.54
N PHE A 754 16.09 38.63 -3.23
CA PHE A 754 17.35 38.28 -2.61
C PHE A 754 17.74 36.82 -2.88
N ILE A 755 16.83 35.86 -2.65
CA ILE A 755 17.09 34.44 -2.91
C ILE A 755 17.42 34.22 -4.40
N SER A 756 16.69 34.86 -5.32
CA SER A 756 16.93 34.76 -6.76
C SER A 756 18.36 35.17 -7.14
N HIS A 757 18.91 36.21 -6.50
CA HIS A 757 20.29 36.65 -6.72
C HIS A 757 21.33 35.68 -6.13
N GLN A 758 20.99 34.96 -5.06
CA GLN A 758 21.89 33.96 -4.45
C GLN A 758 21.97 32.66 -5.27
N VAL A 759 20.85 32.21 -5.81
CA VAL A 759 20.75 30.91 -6.51
C VAL A 759 21.13 30.98 -7.99
N GLY A 760 21.17 32.18 -8.58
CA GLY A 760 21.47 32.38 -10.01
C GLY A 760 20.36 31.87 -10.94
N PRO A 761 20.55 31.96 -12.27
CA PRO A 761 19.63 31.34 -13.22
C PRO A 761 19.65 29.82 -13.02
N SER A 762 18.47 29.20 -13.03
CA SER A 762 18.35 27.75 -13.02
C SER A 762 19.02 27.16 -14.26
N ASP A 763 20.01 26.29 -14.09
CA ASP A 763 20.63 25.52 -15.18
C ASP A 763 19.56 24.61 -15.81
N SER A 764 18.84 25.13 -16.81
CA SER A 764 18.04 24.31 -17.72
C SER A 764 18.98 23.63 -18.71
N GLY A 765 19.79 22.69 -18.22
CA GLY A 765 20.59 21.81 -19.06
C GLY A 765 19.80 20.53 -19.37
N ASP A 766 19.35 20.40 -20.62
CA ASP A 766 18.95 19.22 -21.45
C ASP A 766 18.80 17.81 -20.82
N THR A 767 18.41 17.69 -19.56
CA THR A 767 18.03 16.45 -18.89
C THR A 767 16.56 16.57 -18.50
N PRO A 768 15.65 15.77 -19.10
CA PRO A 768 14.22 15.84 -18.83
C PRO A 768 13.84 15.65 -17.36
N ASP A 769 14.72 15.08 -16.53
CA ASP A 769 14.43 14.71 -15.15
C ASP A 769 14.67 15.82 -14.10
N THR A 770 15.32 16.94 -14.44
CA THR A 770 15.69 17.98 -13.44
C THR A 770 14.99 19.33 -13.61
N ALA A 771 14.34 19.56 -14.76
CA ALA A 771 13.65 20.82 -15.05
C ALA A 771 12.31 20.99 -14.30
N GLU A 772 11.75 19.92 -13.72
CA GLU A 772 10.43 19.91 -13.08
C GLU A 772 10.44 20.22 -11.56
N ASP A 773 11.61 20.27 -10.92
CA ASP A 773 11.71 20.28 -9.44
C ASP A 773 11.74 21.66 -8.77
N SER A 774 11.82 22.77 -9.51
CA SER A 774 11.87 24.12 -8.93
C SER A 774 10.52 24.83 -9.05
N ASN A 775 9.79 24.95 -7.95
CA ASN A 775 8.58 25.79 -7.89
C ASN A 775 8.89 27.30 -7.75
N PHE A 776 10.17 27.66 -7.53
CA PHE A 776 10.60 29.02 -7.22
C PHE A 776 10.14 30.06 -8.24
N ARG A 777 10.33 29.81 -9.55
CA ARG A 777 10.01 30.78 -10.61
C ARG A 777 8.54 31.16 -10.63
N ALA A 778 7.66 30.18 -10.44
CA ALA A 778 6.22 30.40 -10.39
C ALA A 778 5.84 31.21 -9.14
N ILE A 779 6.44 30.89 -7.99
CA ILE A 779 6.23 31.62 -6.74
C ILE A 779 6.68 33.07 -6.87
N TYR A 780 7.92 33.30 -7.30
CA TYR A 780 8.51 34.63 -7.45
C TYR A 780 7.69 35.52 -8.37
N SER A 781 7.30 35.03 -9.56
CA SER A 781 6.52 35.84 -10.51
C SER A 781 5.12 36.19 -9.99
N THR A 782 4.44 35.25 -9.32
CA THR A 782 3.13 35.50 -8.71
C THR A 782 3.21 36.50 -7.55
N VAL A 783 4.16 36.33 -6.64
CA VAL A 783 4.32 37.25 -5.50
C VAL A 783 4.68 38.66 -5.97
N LYS A 784 5.61 38.79 -6.92
CA LYS A 784 5.99 40.08 -7.50
C LYS A 784 4.80 40.81 -8.13
N TYR A 785 4.02 40.08 -8.93
CA TYR A 785 2.78 40.62 -9.51
C TYR A 785 1.80 41.11 -8.44
N LEU A 786 1.60 40.36 -7.35
CA LEU A 786 0.72 40.76 -6.26
C LEU A 786 1.24 42.00 -5.51
N ALA A 787 2.55 42.06 -5.23
CA ALA A 787 3.18 43.20 -4.58
C ALA A 787 3.06 44.49 -5.42
N ASP A 788 3.33 44.40 -6.73
CA ASP A 788 3.21 45.54 -7.65
C ASP A 788 1.77 46.06 -7.73
N ARG A 789 0.79 45.15 -7.77
CA ARG A 789 -0.64 45.52 -7.80
C ARG A 789 -1.13 46.17 -6.51
N LEU A 790 -0.71 45.66 -5.36
CA LEU A 790 -1.04 46.28 -4.08
C LEU A 790 -0.44 47.69 -3.98
N THR A 791 0.78 47.88 -4.51
CA THR A 791 1.45 49.19 -4.58
C THR A 791 0.64 50.18 -5.45
N ALA A 792 0.22 49.75 -6.64
CA ALA A 792 -0.58 50.59 -7.54
C ALA A 792 -1.91 51.02 -6.90
N ASN A 793 -2.60 50.11 -6.20
CA ASN A 793 -3.85 50.41 -5.51
C ASN A 793 -3.68 51.42 -4.37
N GLN A 794 -2.57 51.36 -3.64
CA GLN A 794 -2.28 52.32 -2.57
C GLN A 794 -2.01 53.73 -3.10
N VAL A 795 -1.31 53.86 -4.23
CA VAL A 795 -1.07 55.14 -4.91
C VAL A 795 -2.37 55.76 -5.42
N ILE A 796 -3.31 54.94 -5.91
CA ILE A 796 -4.64 55.41 -6.31
C ILE A 796 -5.43 55.91 -5.10
N GLN A 797 -5.45 55.17 -3.99
CA GLN A 797 -6.16 55.56 -2.77
C GLN A 797 -5.58 56.82 -2.11
N SER A 798 -4.24 56.99 -2.10
CA SER A 798 -3.59 58.20 -1.60
C SER A 798 -3.77 59.40 -2.53
N GLY A 799 -3.77 59.19 -3.85
CA GLY A 799 -4.08 60.20 -4.87
C GLY A 799 -5.54 60.67 -4.83
N VAL A 800 -6.49 59.80 -4.51
CA VAL A 800 -7.91 60.15 -4.31
C VAL A 800 -8.10 60.92 -3.00
N ARG A 801 -7.42 60.55 -1.91
CA ARG A 801 -7.42 61.33 -0.65
C ARG A 801 -6.89 62.75 -0.85
N ASN A 802 -5.78 62.91 -1.58
CA ASN A 802 -5.23 64.24 -1.89
C ASN A 802 -6.10 65.08 -2.86
N ARG A 803 -7.00 64.45 -3.62
CA ARG A 803 -7.99 65.17 -4.46
C ARG A 803 -9.28 65.52 -3.70
N HIS A 804 -9.66 64.76 -2.67
CA HIS A 804 -10.81 65.07 -1.82
C HIS A 804 -10.60 66.28 -0.91
N ASP A 805 -9.36 66.67 -0.61
CA ASP A 805 -9.06 67.97 0.02
C ASP A 805 -9.13 69.18 -0.94
N ARG A 806 -9.52 68.97 -2.21
CA ARG A 806 -9.67 70.05 -3.19
C ARG A 806 -10.99 70.12 -3.95
N ASN A 807 -11.93 69.19 -3.79
CA ASN A 807 -13.29 69.35 -4.32
C ASN A 807 -14.28 68.43 -3.60
N SER A 808 -15.26 69.03 -2.93
CA SER A 808 -16.48 68.38 -2.47
C SER A 808 -17.36 67.96 -3.66
N MET A 809 -18.08 66.84 -3.48
CA MET A 809 -19.11 66.24 -4.36
C MET A 809 -18.63 65.25 -5.44
N THR A 810 -18.71 63.95 -5.09
CA THR A 810 -19.38 62.83 -5.78
C THR A 810 -18.59 61.53 -5.58
N ALA A 811 -19.09 60.66 -4.71
CA ALA A 811 -18.50 59.37 -4.39
C ALA A 811 -19.24 58.27 -5.15
N ALA A 812 -18.60 57.69 -6.17
CA ALA A 812 -18.90 56.38 -6.71
C ALA A 812 -17.72 55.92 -7.59
N SER A 813 -17.41 54.63 -7.51
CA SER A 813 -16.42 53.88 -8.31
C SER A 813 -14.96 53.87 -7.83
N ALA A 814 -14.54 52.71 -7.29
CA ALA A 814 -13.22 52.11 -7.46
C ALA A 814 -13.16 50.82 -6.63
N LEU A 815 -13.68 49.71 -7.17
CA LEU A 815 -13.43 48.35 -6.69
C LEU A 815 -13.77 47.40 -7.84
N ASP A 816 -12.80 47.22 -8.74
CA ASP A 816 -12.87 46.21 -9.77
C ASP A 816 -11.47 45.64 -10.02
N VAL A 817 -11.45 44.39 -10.47
CA VAL A 817 -10.29 43.61 -10.92
C VAL A 817 -9.52 42.82 -9.85
N MET A 818 -9.89 41.55 -9.66
CA MET A 818 -9.02 40.44 -9.18
C MET A 818 -9.25 39.19 -10.05
N SER A 819 -9.27 39.38 -11.38
CA SER A 819 -9.30 38.29 -12.37
C SER A 819 -7.92 37.73 -12.65
#